data_AF-A0A800FJH7-F1
#
_entry.id   AF-A0A800FJH7-F1
#
_cell.length_a   1.000
_cell.length_b   1.000
_cell.length_c   1.000
_cell.angle_alpha   90.00
_cell.angle_beta   90.00
_cell.angle_gamma   90.00
#
_symmetry.space_group_name_H-M   'P 1'
#
loop_
_entity.id
_entity.type
_entity.pdbx_description
1 polymer ?
#
loop_
_entity_poly.entity_id
_entity_poly.type
_entity_poly.pdbx_seq_one_letter_code
_entity_poly.pdbx_strand_id
1 'polypeptide(L)'
;MYPLGENILFQYNDWFKNTVWAPSATDNFDGGKKWWAASSSVGGSTFRHITMKQNHTGGLQPGLKSLVEYARIQDQYINIDGSGIQRTVGNTVGSTTRYSWLLNANRNGMRWDSKCAGTDAVVHNVLSAGNKRGFRLKGDRHRAFHLLAYDSNTNDITMPKNKYCGDDWGGYDGVNSDTKRGNLNSRLLNSIVEKNLVANTPDAGDPAVTGGNGVLIAENISNEFLLNQSGIWFGRALDPDHTQPGNYPHLELQDPWFENRTRSVESLVSQFGLNPYTDANQNYDFRPRKGSVLIDAGGVIPGINDGQNDDSSYPLNHPPSYSGQQRAFVGDAPDIGPYEYGDSVYWIPGFRYSYPSVPIPSDGAVDVSMEYGLAFNYPWKTDYTGTAATVTVSGPGINRTESFQYPNNVLFETFLPGETYNWSVIVDSVSSDIWTFTISDKEYPLNDRSLDTTIVDSMLIPYQTKNLQVSNNNLAFLKFDVPSSINNSYNIHLNLVPEEVETLEGGIVVYKYNYTGWGEKLDVNNIGLIDKSLLTPIDTILSLIADSLLSLDLSAFIDSSGEHSFALGVLDLADNVSFYSKEKLITDGIDIIVLAGDLLGPSGNGSGYAPQTSVWPSLSFSKDSLSIAYDIPLEKEWNLISVPFTGVKTHPKQIFSTLIRKGLLEYVSSPSGYFKPGDPYSTLTTISSKEGYYLKLNGPVNKIFFRGRALTDKTISLSAGWNMIAYSPDYELAVDKAFESLIASNTLQYVTGFTQGALVYDPDAPQSSTLSTLKPTKGYWVKVNAAVTNFSFPAQTQGGASGKIAANHSVKHPEVKPNPSFMFVKGKIMGSRYNVGDWVKVLSEDNHVVGAAEIIEG
;
A
#
# COMPACT_ATOMS: atom_id res chain seq x y z
N MET A 1 -21.35 36.40 -23.23
CA MET A 1 -22.27 35.27 -23.45
C MET A 1 -21.61 33.91 -23.16
N TYR A 2 -20.35 33.68 -23.56
CA TYR A 2 -19.61 32.42 -23.33
C TYR A 2 -18.36 32.61 -22.43
N PRO A 3 -18.48 32.92 -21.12
CA PRO A 3 -17.31 33.12 -20.27
C PRO A 3 -16.45 31.86 -20.13
N LEU A 4 -15.14 32.01 -20.25
CA LEU A 4 -14.14 30.97 -20.00
C LEU A 4 -13.17 31.46 -18.91
N GLY A 5 -13.12 30.75 -17.79
CA GLY A 5 -12.03 30.84 -16.83
C GLY A 5 -11.21 29.56 -16.90
N GLU A 6 -9.94 29.68 -17.26
CA GLU A 6 -9.06 28.51 -17.44
C GLU A 6 -7.70 28.76 -16.81
N ASN A 7 -7.26 27.79 -15.99
CA ASN A 7 -5.98 27.82 -15.27
C ASN A 7 -5.75 29.11 -14.46
N ILE A 8 -6.65 29.41 -13.52
CA ILE A 8 -6.63 30.66 -12.74
C ILE A 8 -6.40 30.37 -11.26
N LEU A 9 -5.53 31.16 -10.64
CA LEU A 9 -5.24 31.13 -9.20
C LEU A 9 -5.78 32.38 -8.51
N PHE A 10 -6.71 32.19 -7.56
CA PHE A 10 -7.21 33.24 -6.66
C PHE A 10 -6.67 32.99 -5.24
N GLN A 11 -5.86 33.92 -4.73
CA GLN A 11 -5.23 33.82 -3.40
C GLN A 11 -5.24 35.16 -2.65
N TYR A 12 -5.43 35.11 -1.33
CA TYR A 12 -5.28 36.23 -0.39
C TYR A 12 -6.07 37.51 -0.73
N ASN A 13 -7.34 37.39 -1.12
CA ASN A 13 -8.12 38.53 -1.64
C ASN A 13 -8.75 39.45 -0.56
N ASP A 14 -8.30 39.39 0.69
CA ASP A 14 -8.87 40.12 1.83
C ASP A 14 -8.40 41.58 1.97
N TRP A 15 -7.56 42.05 1.04
CA TRP A 15 -7.12 43.45 0.98
C TRP A 15 -8.26 44.48 0.85
N PHE A 16 -9.45 44.04 0.41
CA PHE A 16 -10.63 44.90 0.30
C PHE A 16 -11.56 44.76 1.50
N LYS A 17 -11.34 45.59 2.53
CA LYS A 17 -12.18 45.66 3.74
C LYS A 17 -13.67 45.76 3.36
N ASN A 18 -14.48 44.86 3.91
CA ASN A 18 -15.95 44.77 3.72
C ASN A 18 -16.45 44.35 2.34
N THR A 19 -15.66 43.62 1.54
CA THR A 19 -16.15 43.14 0.25
C THR A 19 -16.09 41.62 0.13
N VAL A 20 -17.10 41.03 -0.54
CA VAL A 20 -17.25 39.59 -0.77
C VAL A 20 -17.18 39.35 -2.27
N TRP A 21 -16.00 39.54 -2.86
CA TRP A 21 -15.84 39.39 -4.32
C TRP A 21 -15.70 37.91 -4.65
N ALA A 22 -16.56 37.47 -5.56
CA ALA A 22 -16.62 36.13 -6.09
C ALA A 22 -16.45 36.22 -7.60
N PRO A 23 -15.58 35.42 -8.23
CA PRO A 23 -15.61 35.27 -9.69
C PRO A 23 -17.02 34.81 -10.09
N SER A 24 -17.67 35.60 -10.96
CA SER A 24 -19.07 35.40 -11.32
C SER A 24 -19.31 35.55 -12.81
N ALA A 25 -20.20 34.70 -13.33
CA ALA A 25 -20.68 34.71 -14.71
C ALA A 25 -22.21 34.55 -14.80
N THR A 26 -22.95 34.94 -13.75
CA THR A 26 -24.33 34.51 -13.50
C THR A 26 -25.38 34.94 -14.53
N ASP A 27 -25.13 36.01 -15.29
CA ASP A 27 -26.07 36.60 -16.27
C ASP A 27 -25.56 36.47 -17.73
N ASN A 28 -25.09 35.29 -18.11
CA ASN A 28 -24.54 34.99 -19.43
C ASN A 28 -25.61 34.66 -20.52
N PHE A 29 -26.62 35.53 -20.64
CA PHE A 29 -27.68 35.42 -21.66
C PHE A 29 -27.97 36.77 -22.34
N ASP A 30 -28.60 36.75 -23.51
CA ASP A 30 -29.06 37.97 -24.23
C ASP A 30 -30.49 37.82 -24.78
N GLY A 31 -30.98 38.83 -25.52
CA GLY A 31 -32.28 38.83 -26.19
C GLY A 31 -33.48 39.13 -25.30
N GLY A 32 -33.71 38.33 -24.25
CA GLY A 32 -34.82 38.51 -23.32
C GLY A 32 -34.48 39.26 -22.02
N LYS A 33 -35.50 39.58 -21.21
CA LYS A 33 -35.33 40.24 -19.89
C LYS A 33 -34.97 39.26 -18.76
N LYS A 34 -35.15 37.96 -18.98
CA LYS A 34 -34.93 36.87 -18.02
C LYS A 34 -34.37 35.66 -18.77
N TRP A 35 -33.47 34.91 -18.14
CA TRP A 35 -32.80 33.77 -18.75
C TRP A 35 -33.75 32.68 -19.28
N TRP A 36 -34.91 32.52 -18.65
CA TRP A 36 -35.93 31.53 -19.02
C TRP A 36 -36.90 32.01 -20.11
N ALA A 37 -36.83 33.29 -20.53
CA ALA A 37 -37.75 33.80 -21.53
C ALA A 37 -37.49 33.12 -22.89
N ALA A 38 -38.55 32.82 -23.65
CA ALA A 38 -38.42 32.17 -24.95
C ALA A 38 -37.54 32.95 -25.95
N SER A 39 -37.43 34.27 -25.77
CA SER A 39 -36.57 35.14 -26.58
C SER A 39 -35.10 35.18 -26.11
N SER A 40 -34.75 34.47 -25.04
CA SER A 40 -33.41 34.50 -24.46
C SER A 40 -32.51 33.44 -25.07
N SER A 41 -31.28 33.81 -25.38
CA SER A 41 -30.22 32.88 -25.75
C SER A 41 -29.17 32.80 -24.64
N VAL A 42 -28.75 31.58 -24.27
CA VAL A 42 -27.79 31.31 -23.20
C VAL A 42 -26.50 30.79 -23.80
N GLY A 43 -25.36 31.42 -23.48
CA GLY A 43 -24.06 31.00 -24.03
C GLY A 43 -23.27 30.02 -23.18
N GLY A 44 -23.77 29.51 -22.05
CA GLY A 44 -22.97 28.62 -21.19
C GLY A 44 -21.73 29.33 -20.59
N SER A 45 -21.08 28.70 -19.62
CA SER A 45 -19.78 29.19 -19.13
C SER A 45 -18.90 28.04 -18.67
N THR A 46 -17.60 28.13 -18.86
CA THR A 46 -16.66 27.08 -18.44
C THR A 46 -15.66 27.63 -17.44
N PHE A 47 -15.48 26.92 -16.33
CA PHE A 47 -14.47 27.18 -15.32
C PHE A 47 -13.64 25.91 -15.12
N ARG A 48 -12.38 25.94 -15.54
CA ARG A 48 -11.49 24.77 -15.55
C ARG A 48 -10.15 25.08 -14.90
N HIS A 49 -9.61 24.14 -14.13
CA HIS A 49 -8.30 24.32 -13.46
C HIS A 49 -8.25 25.58 -12.59
N ILE A 50 -9.33 25.83 -11.84
CA ILE A 50 -9.46 26.99 -10.97
C ILE A 50 -9.00 26.62 -9.58
N THR A 51 -8.04 27.34 -9.02
CA THR A 51 -7.73 27.28 -7.59
C THR A 51 -8.24 28.54 -6.89
N MET A 52 -9.00 28.35 -5.83
CA MET A 52 -9.33 29.40 -4.86
C MET A 52 -8.79 28.94 -3.51
N LYS A 53 -7.78 29.63 -2.98
CA LYS A 53 -7.11 29.23 -1.72
C LYS A 53 -6.91 30.43 -0.83
N GLN A 54 -7.25 30.31 0.45
CA GLN A 54 -7.08 31.40 1.43
C GLN A 54 -7.76 32.67 0.91
N ASN A 55 -9.09 32.61 0.77
CA ASN A 55 -9.89 33.71 0.25
C ASN A 55 -11.03 34.11 1.19
N HIS A 56 -11.27 35.41 1.29
CA HIS A 56 -12.46 36.01 1.87
C HIS A 56 -13.53 36.20 0.78
N THR A 57 -14.34 35.16 0.54
CA THR A 57 -15.31 35.13 -0.58
C THR A 57 -16.55 34.27 -0.28
N GLY A 58 -17.66 34.58 -0.93
CA GLY A 58 -18.92 33.82 -0.84
C GLY A 58 -19.00 32.59 -1.74
N GLY A 59 -17.94 32.34 -2.53
CA GLY A 59 -17.84 31.19 -3.41
C GLY A 59 -17.73 31.53 -4.89
N LEU A 60 -17.24 30.59 -5.68
CA LEU A 60 -17.32 30.65 -7.14
C LEU A 60 -18.80 30.68 -7.57
N GLN A 61 -19.17 31.58 -8.49
CA GLN A 61 -20.53 31.71 -9.01
C GLN A 61 -20.58 31.48 -10.54
N PRO A 62 -20.57 30.21 -10.99
CA PRO A 62 -20.64 29.89 -12.41
C PRO A 62 -21.96 30.36 -13.05
N GLY A 63 -21.93 30.61 -14.36
CA GLY A 63 -23.08 31.06 -15.14
C GLY A 63 -24.15 29.99 -15.36
N LEU A 64 -25.15 30.33 -16.17
CA LEU A 64 -26.16 29.40 -16.72
C LEU A 64 -25.48 28.34 -17.60
N LYS A 65 -26.01 27.10 -17.61
CA LYS A 65 -25.50 25.96 -18.41
C LYS A 65 -23.98 25.84 -18.36
N SER A 66 -23.43 25.79 -17.15
CA SER A 66 -22.00 25.92 -16.96
C SER A 66 -21.32 24.64 -16.51
N LEU A 67 -20.11 24.45 -17.04
CA LEU A 67 -19.17 23.40 -16.69
C LEU A 67 -18.15 23.96 -15.68
N VAL A 68 -18.08 23.36 -14.50
CA VAL A 68 -16.97 23.52 -13.58
C VAL A 68 -16.22 22.21 -13.50
N GLU A 69 -14.92 22.20 -13.81
CA GLU A 69 -14.13 20.97 -13.72
C GLU A 69 -12.70 21.22 -13.28
N TYR A 70 -12.09 20.23 -12.62
CA TYR A 70 -10.74 20.38 -12.07
C TYR A 70 -10.61 21.63 -11.20
N ALA A 71 -11.62 21.95 -10.38
CA ALA A 71 -11.58 23.07 -9.46
C ALA A 71 -11.06 22.62 -8.09
N ARG A 72 -10.15 23.39 -7.50
CA ARG A 72 -9.64 23.20 -6.13
C ARG A 72 -9.98 24.42 -5.31
N ILE A 73 -11.00 24.31 -4.48
CA ILE A 73 -11.45 25.40 -3.60
C ILE A 73 -11.15 25.00 -2.18
N GLN A 74 -10.32 25.78 -1.50
CA GLN A 74 -9.93 25.48 -0.15
C GLN A 74 -9.66 26.70 0.74
N ASP A 75 -9.78 26.49 2.05
CA ASP A 75 -9.43 27.46 3.09
C ASP A 75 -10.12 28.82 2.90
N GLN A 76 -11.45 28.84 2.76
CA GLN A 76 -12.21 30.08 2.64
C GLN A 76 -12.64 30.60 4.03
N TYR A 77 -12.27 31.84 4.38
CA TYR A 77 -12.37 32.33 5.76
C TYR A 77 -13.40 33.45 5.96
N ILE A 78 -14.66 33.22 5.59
CA ILE A 78 -15.76 34.16 5.87
C ILE A 78 -17.00 33.44 6.41
N ASN A 79 -17.53 33.93 7.54
CA ASN A 79 -18.72 33.36 8.18
C ASN A 79 -20.01 33.94 7.61
N ILE A 80 -20.39 33.50 6.41
CA ILE A 80 -21.68 33.82 5.79
C ILE A 80 -22.42 32.54 5.39
N ASP A 81 -23.60 32.67 4.79
CA ASP A 81 -24.30 31.55 4.16
C ASP A 81 -23.79 31.35 2.72
N GLY A 82 -22.46 31.21 2.56
CA GLY A 82 -21.79 31.01 1.27
C GLY A 82 -21.48 29.54 0.98
N SER A 83 -20.82 29.28 -0.14
CA SER A 83 -20.30 27.94 -0.47
C SER A 83 -18.97 27.99 -1.21
N GLY A 84 -18.28 26.88 -1.39
CA GLY A 84 -17.16 26.81 -2.34
C GLY A 84 -17.64 27.07 -3.76
N ILE A 85 -18.68 26.35 -4.20
CA ILE A 85 -19.39 26.57 -5.48
C ILE A 85 -20.86 26.86 -5.23
N GLN A 86 -21.31 28.07 -5.61
CA GLN A 86 -22.66 28.56 -5.41
C GLN A 86 -23.40 28.69 -6.74
N ARG A 87 -24.60 28.11 -6.83
CA ARG A 87 -25.51 28.30 -7.98
C ARG A 87 -26.90 28.70 -7.51
N THR A 88 -27.46 29.72 -8.16
CA THR A 88 -28.88 30.07 -8.02
C THR A 88 -29.73 29.18 -8.93
N VAL A 89 -31.07 29.38 -8.92
CA VAL A 89 -32.03 28.61 -9.72
C VAL A 89 -31.60 28.42 -11.17
N GLY A 90 -31.38 29.51 -11.91
CA GLY A 90 -31.01 29.44 -13.32
C GLY A 90 -29.62 28.83 -13.52
N ASN A 91 -28.67 29.16 -12.64
CA ASN A 91 -27.29 28.68 -12.76
C ASN A 91 -27.16 27.18 -12.44
N THR A 92 -28.18 26.56 -11.85
CA THR A 92 -28.22 25.11 -11.62
C THR A 92 -28.66 24.37 -12.89
N VAL A 93 -29.57 24.95 -13.68
CA VAL A 93 -30.17 24.30 -14.85
C VAL A 93 -29.12 23.89 -15.88
N GLY A 94 -29.10 22.60 -16.19
CA GLY A 94 -28.20 22.01 -17.19
C GLY A 94 -26.71 22.22 -16.86
N SER A 95 -26.36 22.40 -15.58
CA SER A 95 -24.97 22.59 -15.18
C SER A 95 -24.24 21.26 -14.93
N THR A 96 -22.91 21.28 -15.02
CA THR A 96 -22.05 20.17 -14.62
C THR A 96 -20.96 20.64 -13.66
N THR A 97 -20.70 19.88 -12.61
CA THR A 97 -19.48 19.99 -11.80
C THR A 97 -18.79 18.63 -11.73
N ARG A 98 -17.49 18.55 -12.06
CA ARG A 98 -16.74 17.29 -12.03
C ARG A 98 -15.29 17.40 -11.62
N TYR A 99 -14.69 16.30 -11.16
CA TYR A 99 -13.26 16.19 -10.83
C TYR A 99 -12.75 17.34 -9.97
N SER A 100 -13.40 17.65 -8.84
CA SER A 100 -13.14 18.88 -8.07
C SER A 100 -13.02 18.62 -6.56
N TRP A 101 -12.21 19.44 -5.88
CA TRP A 101 -11.98 19.39 -4.43
C TRP A 101 -12.52 20.63 -3.74
N LEU A 102 -13.31 20.44 -2.69
CA LEU A 102 -13.96 21.48 -1.89
C LEU A 102 -13.60 21.29 -0.41
N LEU A 103 -12.42 21.75 -0.01
CA LEU A 103 -11.78 21.40 1.27
C LEU A 103 -11.75 22.60 2.22
N ASN A 104 -12.41 22.53 3.37
CA ASN A 104 -12.48 23.64 4.32
C ASN A 104 -12.87 24.96 3.60
N ALA A 105 -13.93 24.89 2.80
CA ALA A 105 -14.45 26.04 2.05
C ALA A 105 -15.29 26.93 2.97
N ASN A 106 -16.34 27.55 2.43
CA ASN A 106 -17.28 28.35 3.23
C ASN A 106 -18.17 27.44 4.11
N ARG A 107 -19.33 27.96 4.53
CA ARG A 107 -20.35 27.17 5.24
C ARG A 107 -20.78 25.90 4.50
N ASN A 108 -20.78 25.90 3.17
CA ASN A 108 -21.09 24.72 2.37
C ASN A 108 -19.92 24.44 1.42
N GLY A 109 -19.60 23.18 1.13
CA GLY A 109 -18.70 22.87 0.02
C GLY A 109 -19.31 23.28 -1.32
N MET A 110 -20.53 22.79 -1.61
CA MET A 110 -21.28 23.10 -2.83
C MET A 110 -22.76 23.33 -2.54
N ARG A 111 -23.38 24.31 -3.22
CA ARG A 111 -24.78 24.67 -2.97
C ARG A 111 -25.54 25.08 -4.23
N TRP A 112 -26.68 24.44 -4.43
CA TRP A 112 -27.77 24.87 -5.30
C TRP A 112 -28.88 25.43 -4.43
N ASP A 113 -29.13 26.73 -4.53
CA ASP A 113 -30.13 27.34 -3.65
C ASP A 113 -30.79 28.59 -4.21
N SER A 114 -32.09 28.69 -3.95
CA SER A 114 -32.96 29.82 -4.22
C SER A 114 -34.30 29.59 -3.49
N LYS A 115 -35.28 30.48 -3.67
CA LYS A 115 -36.66 30.22 -3.19
C LYS A 115 -37.21 28.94 -3.82
N CYS A 116 -37.15 28.87 -5.14
CA CYS A 116 -37.19 27.66 -5.97
C CYS A 116 -35.77 27.33 -6.43
N ALA A 117 -35.28 26.13 -6.17
CA ALA A 117 -34.00 25.67 -6.69
C ALA A 117 -34.15 25.17 -8.14
N GLY A 118 -33.03 25.10 -8.87
CA GLY A 118 -33.03 24.68 -10.27
C GLY A 118 -33.08 23.15 -10.41
N THR A 119 -33.03 22.66 -11.64
CA THR A 119 -33.16 21.22 -11.95
C THR A 119 -32.04 20.74 -12.88
N ASP A 120 -31.99 19.44 -13.15
CA ASP A 120 -31.25 18.88 -14.29
C ASP A 120 -29.72 19.14 -14.22
N ALA A 121 -29.17 19.37 -13.04
CA ALA A 121 -27.72 19.48 -12.81
C ALA A 121 -27.05 18.11 -12.68
N VAL A 122 -25.80 18.01 -13.15
CA VAL A 122 -24.94 16.84 -12.97
C VAL A 122 -23.77 17.21 -12.06
N VAL A 123 -23.47 16.36 -11.08
CA VAL A 123 -22.27 16.47 -10.25
C VAL A 123 -21.63 15.09 -10.13
N HIS A 124 -20.37 14.92 -10.53
CA HIS A 124 -19.70 13.62 -10.40
C HIS A 124 -18.20 13.69 -10.14
N ASN A 125 -17.65 12.74 -9.37
CA ASN A 125 -16.24 12.72 -8.96
C ASN A 125 -15.86 14.05 -8.26
N VAL A 126 -16.63 14.44 -7.24
CA VAL A 126 -16.41 15.67 -6.47
C VAL A 126 -16.28 15.31 -5.00
N LEU A 127 -15.26 15.82 -4.35
CA LEU A 127 -15.08 15.64 -2.91
C LEU A 127 -15.26 16.96 -2.16
N SER A 128 -15.83 16.85 -0.95
CA SER A 128 -16.15 17.97 -0.08
C SER A 128 -15.85 17.58 1.37
N ALA A 129 -14.86 18.21 2.00
CA ALA A 129 -14.43 17.84 3.34
C ALA A 129 -14.13 19.05 4.24
N GLY A 130 -14.28 18.89 5.56
CA GLY A 130 -13.98 19.94 6.55
C GLY A 130 -14.90 21.15 6.51
N ASN A 131 -16.07 21.03 5.90
CA ASN A 131 -17.03 22.12 5.73
C ASN A 131 -18.06 22.09 6.86
N LYS A 132 -18.80 23.19 7.11
CA LYS A 132 -19.98 23.09 8.01
C LYS A 132 -21.06 22.16 7.43
N ARG A 133 -21.18 22.13 6.11
CA ARG A 133 -22.02 21.24 5.30
C ARG A 133 -21.27 20.87 4.02
N GLY A 134 -21.33 19.63 3.57
CA GLY A 134 -20.72 19.22 2.31
C GLY A 134 -21.53 19.73 1.10
N PHE A 135 -22.48 18.94 0.64
CA PHE A 135 -23.29 19.17 -0.55
C PHE A 135 -24.73 19.58 -0.21
N ARG A 136 -25.17 20.71 -0.78
CA ARG A 136 -26.54 21.24 -0.69
C ARG A 136 -27.18 21.26 -2.07
N LEU A 137 -27.68 20.11 -2.49
CA LEU A 137 -28.18 19.81 -3.83
C LEU A 137 -29.72 19.87 -3.87
N LYS A 138 -30.26 21.09 -3.77
CA LYS A 138 -31.72 21.32 -3.81
C LYS A 138 -32.22 21.40 -5.25
N GLY A 139 -33.46 20.99 -5.46
CA GLY A 139 -34.09 20.97 -6.78
C GLY A 139 -34.65 19.59 -7.09
N ASP A 140 -34.65 19.20 -8.35
CA ASP A 140 -35.07 17.86 -8.80
C ASP A 140 -34.39 17.47 -10.12
N ARG A 141 -34.46 16.18 -10.48
CA ARG A 141 -33.85 15.59 -11.69
C ARG A 141 -32.33 15.79 -11.77
N HIS A 142 -31.68 15.84 -10.62
CA HIS A 142 -30.23 15.91 -10.54
C HIS A 142 -29.59 14.53 -10.72
N ARG A 143 -28.36 14.51 -11.20
CA ARG A 143 -27.53 13.29 -11.26
C ARG A 143 -26.28 13.54 -10.42
N ALA A 144 -26.18 12.84 -9.28
CA ALA A 144 -25.09 12.98 -8.32
C ALA A 144 -24.36 11.64 -8.16
N PHE A 145 -23.09 11.56 -8.56
CA PHE A 145 -22.36 10.29 -8.62
C PHE A 145 -20.95 10.42 -8.08
N HIS A 146 -20.37 9.36 -7.50
CA HIS A 146 -18.95 9.40 -7.09
C HIS A 146 -18.62 10.61 -6.19
N LEU A 147 -19.52 10.94 -5.26
CA LEU A 147 -19.32 12.03 -4.31
C LEU A 147 -18.63 11.51 -3.05
N LEU A 148 -17.69 12.29 -2.50
CA LEU A 148 -17.08 12.00 -1.20
C LEU A 148 -17.33 13.17 -0.25
N ALA A 149 -18.03 12.91 0.85
CA ALA A 149 -18.38 13.91 1.84
C ALA A 149 -18.10 13.40 3.27
N TYR A 150 -17.18 14.07 3.94
CA TYR A 150 -16.70 13.70 5.28
C TYR A 150 -16.18 14.95 6.01
N ASP A 151 -15.86 14.83 7.29
CA ASP A 151 -15.48 15.95 8.15
C ASP A 151 -16.48 17.12 8.11
N SER A 152 -17.76 16.86 7.80
CA SER A 152 -18.78 17.91 7.84
C SER A 152 -19.36 18.06 9.23
N ASN A 153 -19.44 19.29 9.75
CA ASN A 153 -20.01 19.52 11.09
C ASN A 153 -21.48 19.05 11.21
N THR A 154 -22.30 19.26 10.15
CA THR A 154 -23.74 18.95 10.24
C THR A 154 -24.29 18.01 9.17
N ASN A 155 -24.08 18.30 7.89
CA ASN A 155 -24.67 17.49 6.82
C ASN A 155 -23.66 17.30 5.70
N ASP A 156 -23.42 16.05 5.32
CA ASP A 156 -22.48 15.69 4.27
C ASP A 156 -23.11 15.84 2.91
N ILE A 157 -24.23 15.16 2.65
CA ILE A 157 -24.99 15.27 1.40
C ILE A 157 -26.44 15.57 1.70
N THR A 158 -26.99 16.62 1.06
CA THR A 158 -28.40 16.99 1.19
C THR A 158 -29.07 17.20 -0.17
N MET A 159 -29.99 16.30 -0.48
CA MET A 159 -30.93 16.26 -1.60
C MET A 159 -32.37 16.24 -1.05
N PRO A 160 -32.84 17.38 -0.49
CA PRO A 160 -34.09 17.39 0.27
C PRO A 160 -35.32 17.31 -0.63
N LYS A 161 -36.44 16.88 -0.04
CA LYS A 161 -37.75 16.85 -0.70
C LYS A 161 -38.36 18.23 -0.99
N ASN A 162 -37.74 19.31 -0.51
CA ASN A 162 -38.26 20.65 -0.70
C ASN A 162 -37.52 21.40 -1.81
N LYS A 163 -38.00 22.61 -2.14
CA LYS A 163 -37.37 23.59 -3.04
C LYS A 163 -37.50 23.31 -4.54
N TYR A 164 -38.22 22.29 -4.97
CA TYR A 164 -38.61 22.14 -6.37
C TYR A 164 -40.02 22.71 -6.61
N CYS A 165 -40.16 23.68 -7.51
CA CYS A 165 -41.42 24.38 -7.75
C CYS A 165 -42.11 24.01 -9.07
N GLY A 166 -41.54 23.13 -9.89
CA GLY A 166 -41.98 22.94 -11.28
C GLY A 166 -41.15 23.77 -12.27
N ASP A 167 -41.43 23.57 -13.56
CA ASP A 167 -40.62 24.13 -14.66
C ASP A 167 -41.18 25.46 -15.22
N ASP A 168 -42.30 25.98 -14.68
CA ASP A 168 -42.80 27.33 -14.98
C ASP A 168 -42.06 28.37 -14.14
N TRP A 169 -40.85 28.71 -14.58
CA TRP A 169 -39.96 29.66 -13.91
C TRP A 169 -40.49 31.09 -13.82
N GLY A 170 -41.51 31.44 -14.62
CA GLY A 170 -42.14 32.76 -14.61
C GLY A 170 -43.36 32.84 -13.67
N GLY A 171 -44.10 31.74 -13.54
CA GLY A 171 -45.29 31.62 -12.68
C GLY A 171 -45.03 31.16 -11.25
N TYR A 172 -43.87 30.53 -10.98
CA TYR A 172 -43.53 30.05 -9.64
C TYR A 172 -42.54 30.97 -8.92
N ASP A 173 -42.99 31.54 -7.81
CA ASP A 173 -42.21 32.47 -6.98
C ASP A 173 -41.54 31.81 -5.76
N GLY A 174 -41.84 30.53 -5.51
CA GLY A 174 -41.37 29.75 -4.36
C GLY A 174 -41.92 30.23 -3.00
N VAL A 175 -42.89 31.14 -3.02
CA VAL A 175 -43.65 31.60 -1.84
C VAL A 175 -45.06 31.01 -1.87
N ASN A 176 -45.72 31.08 -3.03
CA ASN A 176 -47.07 30.58 -3.27
C ASN A 176 -47.09 29.24 -4.03
N SER A 177 -45.92 28.76 -4.46
CA SER A 177 -45.75 27.49 -5.16
C SER A 177 -45.60 26.31 -4.19
N ASP A 178 -46.13 25.13 -4.52
CA ASP A 178 -45.74 23.91 -3.82
C ASP A 178 -44.25 23.66 -4.07
N THR A 179 -43.52 23.38 -2.99
CA THR A 179 -42.08 23.15 -3.07
C THR A 179 -41.68 21.74 -2.66
N LYS A 180 -42.61 20.84 -2.34
CA LYS A 180 -42.37 19.60 -1.57
C LYS A 180 -42.16 18.33 -2.40
N ARG A 181 -41.82 18.46 -3.69
CA ARG A 181 -41.52 17.35 -4.61
C ARG A 181 -40.06 17.32 -5.11
N GLY A 182 -39.14 17.92 -4.34
CA GLY A 182 -37.73 17.96 -4.70
C GLY A 182 -37.06 16.60 -4.66
N ASN A 183 -36.08 16.41 -5.52
CA ASN A 183 -35.18 15.25 -5.62
C ASN A 183 -35.82 13.87 -5.83
N LEU A 184 -37.15 13.77 -5.93
CA LEU A 184 -37.83 12.50 -6.14
C LEU A 184 -37.40 11.83 -7.46
N ASN A 185 -37.01 12.62 -8.45
CA ASN A 185 -36.55 12.16 -9.75
C ASN A 185 -35.02 12.31 -9.92
N SER A 186 -34.31 12.64 -8.84
CA SER A 186 -32.85 12.72 -8.86
C SER A 186 -32.21 11.35 -8.62
N ARG A 187 -30.95 11.21 -9.04
CA ARG A 187 -30.11 10.03 -8.81
C ARG A 187 -28.96 10.34 -7.86
N LEU A 188 -28.62 9.38 -6.99
CA LEU A 188 -27.45 9.41 -6.09
C LEU A 188 -26.79 8.03 -6.07
N LEU A 189 -25.59 7.88 -6.65
CA LEU A 189 -24.89 6.57 -6.70
C LEU A 189 -23.40 6.70 -6.37
N ASN A 190 -22.77 5.58 -5.99
CA ASN A 190 -21.32 5.43 -5.79
C ASN A 190 -20.71 6.50 -4.87
N SER A 191 -21.40 6.88 -3.78
CA SER A 191 -21.05 8.04 -2.97
C SER A 191 -20.78 7.69 -1.50
N ILE A 192 -19.82 8.38 -0.91
CA ILE A 192 -19.37 8.22 0.49
C ILE A 192 -19.93 9.37 1.33
N VAL A 193 -20.58 9.02 2.43
CA VAL A 193 -21.20 9.92 3.40
C VAL A 193 -20.80 9.51 4.81
N GLU A 194 -20.09 10.36 5.55
CA GLU A 194 -19.70 10.06 6.93
C GLU A 194 -20.89 10.11 7.92
N LYS A 195 -21.44 11.30 8.16
CA LYS A 195 -22.27 11.62 9.33
C LYS A 195 -23.75 11.72 9.01
N ASN A 196 -24.14 12.41 7.94
CA ASN A 196 -25.55 12.63 7.65
C ASN A 196 -25.88 12.79 6.16
N LEU A 197 -26.73 11.88 5.67
CA LEU A 197 -27.35 11.88 4.35
C LEU A 197 -28.81 12.36 4.44
N VAL A 198 -29.19 13.44 3.76
CA VAL A 198 -30.61 13.79 3.56
C VAL A 198 -30.92 13.56 2.10
N ALA A 199 -31.68 12.53 1.74
CA ALA A 199 -31.87 12.17 0.33
C ALA A 199 -33.29 11.71 0.04
N ASN A 200 -34.07 12.55 -0.64
CA ASN A 200 -35.43 12.21 -1.10
C ASN A 200 -35.40 11.59 -2.51
N THR A 201 -34.58 10.57 -2.71
CA THR A 201 -34.43 9.84 -3.98
C THR A 201 -34.58 8.34 -3.72
N PRO A 202 -35.15 7.56 -4.67
CA PRO A 202 -35.23 6.11 -4.55
C PRO A 202 -33.87 5.41 -4.36
N ASP A 203 -32.76 6.01 -4.80
CA ASP A 203 -31.42 5.42 -4.61
C ASP A 203 -30.99 5.44 -3.13
N ALA A 204 -31.67 6.20 -2.25
CA ALA A 204 -31.46 6.20 -0.80
C ALA A 204 -32.62 5.49 -0.06
N GLY A 205 -33.30 4.57 -0.74
CA GLY A 205 -34.46 3.84 -0.25
C GLY A 205 -35.80 4.50 -0.57
N ASP A 206 -36.90 3.84 -0.22
CA ASP A 206 -38.25 4.33 -0.54
C ASP A 206 -38.52 5.70 0.12
N PRO A 207 -38.71 6.78 -0.65
CA PRO A 207 -38.99 8.10 -0.10
C PRO A 207 -40.30 8.18 0.69
N ALA A 208 -41.25 7.25 0.49
CA ALA A 208 -42.47 7.15 1.29
C ALA A 208 -42.19 6.65 2.72
N VAL A 209 -41.14 5.85 2.90
CA VAL A 209 -40.70 5.33 4.20
C VAL A 209 -39.78 6.34 4.89
N THR A 210 -38.76 6.83 4.18
CA THR A 210 -37.71 7.66 4.80
C THR A 210 -38.07 9.14 4.85
N GLY A 211 -38.95 9.61 3.95
CA GLY A 211 -39.21 11.03 3.74
C GLY A 211 -37.96 11.85 3.39
N GLY A 212 -36.89 11.17 2.97
CA GLY A 212 -35.54 11.71 2.77
C GLY A 212 -34.77 12.08 4.05
N ASN A 213 -35.19 11.60 5.22
CA ASN A 213 -34.51 11.86 6.50
C ASN A 213 -33.36 10.86 6.71
N GLY A 214 -32.16 11.36 7.01
CA GLY A 214 -30.98 10.52 7.21
C GLY A 214 -31.00 9.53 8.35
N VAL A 215 -31.72 9.83 9.44
CA VAL A 215 -31.92 8.87 10.53
C VAL A 215 -32.80 7.72 10.04
N LEU A 216 -33.91 8.03 9.39
CA LEU A 216 -34.80 7.00 8.85
C LEU A 216 -34.17 6.22 7.70
N ILE A 217 -33.27 6.83 6.92
CA ILE A 217 -32.47 6.11 5.91
C ILE A 217 -31.58 5.08 6.61
N ALA A 218 -30.84 5.48 7.64
CA ALA A 218 -29.98 4.56 8.39
C ALA A 218 -30.75 3.43 9.07
N GLU A 219 -31.90 3.73 9.68
CA GLU A 219 -32.69 2.77 10.45
C GLU A 219 -33.54 1.81 9.59
N ASN A 220 -34.03 2.26 8.43
CA ASN A 220 -35.05 1.49 7.68
C ASN A 220 -34.57 0.94 6.34
N ILE A 221 -33.40 1.35 5.85
CA ILE A 221 -32.87 0.89 4.56
C ILE A 221 -31.70 -0.05 4.83
N SER A 222 -31.72 -1.22 4.21
CA SER A 222 -30.70 -2.23 4.45
C SER A 222 -29.34 -1.80 3.89
N ASN A 223 -28.26 -2.23 4.56
CA ASN A 223 -26.91 -1.95 4.11
C ASN A 223 -26.58 -2.62 2.78
N GLU A 224 -27.20 -3.77 2.44
CA GLU A 224 -27.08 -4.39 1.12
C GLU A 224 -27.68 -3.51 0.02
N PHE A 225 -28.81 -2.85 0.28
CA PHE A 225 -29.38 -1.92 -0.67
C PHE A 225 -28.46 -0.71 -0.87
N LEU A 226 -28.03 -0.08 0.24
CA LEU A 226 -27.17 1.11 0.17
C LEU A 226 -25.83 0.78 -0.51
N LEU A 227 -25.11 -0.24 -0.04
CA LEU A 227 -23.78 -0.59 -0.55
C LEU A 227 -23.86 -1.28 -1.92
N ASN A 228 -24.55 -2.41 -2.05
CA ASN A 228 -24.43 -3.25 -3.24
C ASN A 228 -25.30 -2.77 -4.42
N GLN A 229 -26.42 -2.08 -4.17
CA GLN A 229 -27.29 -1.60 -5.26
C GLN A 229 -26.99 -0.14 -5.62
N SER A 230 -26.87 0.73 -4.61
CA SER A 230 -26.68 2.16 -4.85
C SER A 230 -25.20 2.59 -4.81
N GLY A 231 -24.29 1.78 -4.28
CA GLY A 231 -22.91 2.20 -4.03
C GLY A 231 -22.81 3.34 -3.03
N ILE A 232 -23.76 3.46 -2.09
CA ILE A 232 -23.77 4.49 -1.05
C ILE A 232 -23.15 3.91 0.22
N TRP A 233 -21.92 4.33 0.53
CA TRP A 233 -21.30 4.09 1.82
C TRP A 233 -21.77 5.18 2.79
N PHE A 234 -22.52 4.81 3.83
CA PHE A 234 -23.10 5.76 4.79
C PHE A 234 -22.70 5.40 6.23
N GLY A 235 -21.72 6.11 6.79
CA GLY A 235 -21.10 5.80 8.08
C GLY A 235 -22.08 5.64 9.25
N ARG A 236 -23.18 6.41 9.28
CA ARG A 236 -24.26 6.21 10.26
C ARG A 236 -25.04 4.91 10.05
N ALA A 237 -25.33 4.51 8.81
CA ALA A 237 -26.07 3.27 8.55
C ALA A 237 -25.25 2.01 8.87
N LEU A 238 -23.92 2.13 8.81
CA LEU A 238 -22.99 1.06 9.18
C LEU A 238 -22.89 0.89 10.71
N ASP A 239 -23.09 1.96 11.48
CA ASP A 239 -23.16 1.89 12.94
C ASP A 239 -24.39 1.07 13.37
N PRO A 240 -24.23 0.01 14.19
CA PRO A 240 -25.35 -0.84 14.63
C PRO A 240 -26.45 -0.08 15.38
N ASP A 241 -26.09 1.00 16.08
CA ASP A 241 -27.04 1.84 16.82
C ASP A 241 -27.57 3.02 15.96
N HIS A 242 -27.05 3.18 14.73
CA HIS A 242 -27.35 4.28 13.82
C HIS A 242 -27.13 5.67 14.43
N THR A 243 -26.15 5.79 15.33
CA THR A 243 -25.84 7.03 16.04
C THR A 243 -24.58 7.72 15.50
N GLN A 244 -24.09 8.73 16.22
CA GLN A 244 -22.85 9.42 15.91
C GLN A 244 -21.96 9.44 17.15
N PRO A 245 -20.62 9.31 17.00
CA PRO A 245 -19.89 9.15 15.74
C PRO A 245 -20.16 7.79 15.07
N GLY A 246 -20.36 7.79 13.75
CA GLY A 246 -20.47 6.56 12.96
C GLY A 246 -19.09 6.08 12.48
N ASN A 247 -19.06 5.21 11.47
CA ASN A 247 -17.79 4.81 10.86
C ASN A 247 -17.14 5.99 10.09
N TYR A 248 -15.81 6.09 10.12
CA TYR A 248 -15.05 7.16 9.48
C TYR A 248 -14.47 6.71 8.13
N PRO A 249 -14.74 7.43 7.02
CA PRO A 249 -14.21 7.06 5.71
C PRO A 249 -12.68 7.17 5.63
N HIS A 250 -12.04 7.92 6.53
CA HIS A 250 -10.58 7.97 6.65
C HIS A 250 -9.94 6.58 6.79
N LEU A 251 -10.61 5.63 7.45
CA LEU A 251 -10.14 4.26 7.63
C LEU A 251 -10.31 3.40 6.38
N GLU A 252 -10.90 3.92 5.31
CA GLU A 252 -11.12 3.25 4.03
C GLU A 252 -10.32 3.89 2.88
N LEU A 253 -9.69 5.05 3.12
CA LEU A 253 -8.92 5.79 2.13
C LEU A 253 -7.41 5.67 2.40
N GLN A 254 -6.59 5.86 1.36
CA GLN A 254 -5.14 5.64 1.42
C GLN A 254 -4.41 6.61 2.36
N ASP A 255 -4.52 7.92 2.13
CA ASP A 255 -3.99 8.97 3.02
C ASP A 255 -4.67 10.31 2.66
N PRO A 256 -5.96 10.45 3.01
CA PRO A 256 -6.76 11.58 2.57
C PRO A 256 -6.39 12.87 3.31
N TRP A 257 -6.82 14.00 2.75
CA TRP A 257 -6.87 15.26 3.49
C TRP A 257 -7.80 15.11 4.69
N PHE A 258 -7.54 15.77 5.81
CA PHE A 258 -8.54 15.86 6.88
C PHE A 258 -8.38 17.11 7.74
N GLU A 259 -9.46 17.52 8.39
CA GLU A 259 -9.61 18.83 9.00
C GLU A 259 -8.66 19.05 10.18
N ASN A 260 -8.48 18.04 11.04
CA ASN A 260 -7.66 18.21 12.25
C ASN A 260 -6.18 18.51 11.97
N ARG A 261 -5.62 18.10 10.82
CA ARG A 261 -4.24 18.46 10.42
C ARG A 261 -4.09 19.95 10.05
N THR A 262 -5.17 20.72 9.92
CA THR A 262 -5.07 22.19 9.73
C THR A 262 -4.95 22.97 11.04
N ARG A 263 -5.06 22.30 12.19
CA ARG A 263 -5.11 22.94 13.52
C ARG A 263 -3.71 23.08 14.12
N SER A 264 -3.54 24.04 15.02
CA SER A 264 -2.28 24.16 15.77
C SER A 264 -2.15 23.02 16.80
N VAL A 265 -0.91 22.71 17.18
CA VAL A 265 -0.63 21.69 18.21
C VAL A 265 -1.33 22.04 19.52
N GLU A 266 -1.41 23.31 19.91
CA GLU A 266 -2.11 23.75 21.12
C GLU A 266 -3.61 23.48 21.05
N SER A 267 -4.25 23.70 19.89
CA SER A 267 -5.65 23.38 19.67
C SER A 267 -5.90 21.87 19.74
N LEU A 268 -5.02 21.07 19.14
CA LEU A 268 -5.10 19.59 19.20
C LEU A 268 -4.95 19.07 20.62
N VAL A 269 -3.94 19.51 21.36
CA VAL A 269 -3.72 19.11 22.76
C VAL A 269 -4.86 19.58 23.66
N SER A 270 -5.40 20.77 23.45
CA SER A 270 -6.56 21.25 24.21
C SER A 270 -7.80 20.39 23.99
N GLN A 271 -7.95 19.80 22.80
CA GLN A 271 -9.13 19.04 22.45
C GLN A 271 -8.97 17.57 22.81
N PHE A 272 -7.88 16.94 22.38
CA PHE A 272 -7.65 15.50 22.51
C PHE A 272 -6.76 15.13 23.72
N GLY A 273 -6.18 16.10 24.43
CA GLY A 273 -5.23 15.85 25.51
C GLY A 273 -3.79 15.57 25.04
N LEU A 274 -3.59 15.30 23.75
CA LEU A 274 -2.29 15.09 23.10
C LEU A 274 -2.37 15.47 21.62
N ASN A 275 -1.24 15.48 20.90
CA ASN A 275 -1.24 15.65 19.44
C ASN A 275 -1.34 14.26 18.76
N PRO A 276 -2.46 13.91 18.09
CA PRO A 276 -2.63 12.64 17.42
C PRO A 276 -1.68 12.41 16.23
N TYR A 277 -1.06 13.46 15.69
CA TYR A 277 -0.39 13.40 14.40
C TYR A 277 1.12 13.60 14.52
N THR A 278 1.87 12.69 13.92
CA THR A 278 3.33 12.76 13.74
C THR A 278 3.71 13.74 12.62
N ASP A 279 2.84 13.90 11.61
CA ASP A 279 3.00 14.80 10.48
C ASP A 279 1.95 15.92 10.47
N ALA A 280 2.38 17.16 10.21
CA ALA A 280 1.49 18.29 9.98
C ALA A 280 1.14 18.47 8.48
N ASN A 281 1.83 17.77 7.58
CA ASN A 281 1.56 17.84 6.15
C ASN A 281 0.20 17.21 5.83
N GLN A 282 -0.60 17.94 5.06
CA GLN A 282 -1.81 17.39 4.46
C GLN A 282 -1.42 16.46 3.33
N ASN A 283 -1.93 15.23 3.36
CA ASN A 283 -1.90 14.34 2.22
C ASN A 283 -3.22 14.49 1.45
N TYR A 284 -3.22 14.02 0.21
CA TYR A 284 -4.34 14.22 -0.71
C TYR A 284 -4.57 12.95 -1.53
N ASP A 285 -4.33 11.77 -0.94
CA ASP A 285 -4.58 10.48 -1.58
C ASP A 285 -5.95 9.94 -1.16
N PHE A 286 -6.94 10.20 -2.00
CA PHE A 286 -8.34 9.85 -1.79
C PHE A 286 -8.72 8.53 -2.49
N ARG A 287 -7.75 7.75 -2.97
CA ARG A 287 -8.03 6.39 -3.44
C ARG A 287 -8.48 5.53 -2.26
N PRO A 288 -9.36 4.54 -2.48
CA PRO A 288 -9.54 3.47 -1.51
C PRO A 288 -8.18 2.86 -1.16
N ARG A 289 -7.95 2.56 0.13
CA ARG A 289 -6.76 1.82 0.52
C ARG A 289 -6.88 0.35 0.15
N LYS A 290 -5.75 -0.35 0.05
CA LYS A 290 -5.73 -1.82 -0.11
C LYS A 290 -6.60 -2.47 0.98
N GLY A 291 -7.44 -3.43 0.58
CA GLY A 291 -8.37 -4.14 1.48
C GLY A 291 -9.63 -3.35 1.90
N SER A 292 -9.83 -2.12 1.39
CA SER A 292 -11.04 -1.35 1.66
C SER A 292 -12.30 -2.01 1.08
N VAL A 293 -13.44 -1.82 1.76
CA VAL A 293 -14.75 -2.25 1.26
C VAL A 293 -15.29 -1.38 0.12
N LEU A 294 -14.63 -0.26 -0.18
CA LEU A 294 -15.00 0.65 -1.27
C LEU A 294 -14.55 0.14 -2.65
N ILE A 295 -13.54 -0.73 -2.69
CA ILE A 295 -12.96 -1.27 -3.93
C ILE A 295 -13.99 -2.17 -4.61
N ASP A 296 -14.18 -2.08 -5.92
CA ASP A 296 -15.09 -2.92 -6.73
C ASP A 296 -16.50 -3.05 -6.12
N ALA A 297 -17.02 -1.97 -5.52
CA ALA A 297 -18.28 -1.99 -4.76
C ALA A 297 -19.35 -1.03 -5.34
N GLY A 298 -19.00 -0.24 -6.35
CA GLY A 298 -19.88 0.70 -7.03
C GLY A 298 -20.60 0.10 -8.25
N GLY A 299 -21.64 0.78 -8.69
CA GLY A 299 -22.39 0.45 -9.91
C GLY A 299 -21.82 1.13 -11.16
N VAL A 300 -21.95 0.47 -12.31
CA VAL A 300 -21.58 1.07 -13.60
C VAL A 300 -22.54 2.20 -13.96
N ILE A 301 -21.99 3.37 -14.31
CA ILE A 301 -22.73 4.56 -14.71
C ILE A 301 -22.29 4.91 -16.14
N PRO A 302 -23.15 4.68 -17.15
CA PRO A 302 -22.82 4.93 -18.54
C PRO A 302 -22.36 6.37 -18.79
N GLY A 303 -21.25 6.51 -19.53
CA GLY A 303 -20.66 7.81 -19.82
C GLY A 303 -19.96 8.47 -18.62
N ILE A 304 -19.69 7.75 -17.53
CA ILE A 304 -18.94 8.31 -16.38
C ILE A 304 -17.77 7.41 -15.99
N ASN A 305 -18.02 6.12 -15.78
CA ASN A 305 -17.00 5.17 -15.32
C ASN A 305 -16.86 3.93 -16.22
N ASP A 306 -17.58 3.85 -17.34
CA ASP A 306 -17.54 2.71 -18.28
C ASP A 306 -16.60 2.93 -19.48
N GLY A 307 -15.85 4.03 -19.48
CA GLY A 307 -14.96 4.42 -20.57
C GLY A 307 -15.66 4.97 -21.81
N GLN A 308 -16.99 5.14 -21.77
CA GLN A 308 -17.74 5.81 -22.82
C GLN A 308 -17.77 7.32 -22.58
N ASN A 309 -17.98 8.09 -23.65
CA ASN A 309 -18.00 9.55 -23.59
C ASN A 309 -19.39 10.14 -23.25
N ASP A 310 -20.45 9.32 -23.30
CA ASP A 310 -21.81 9.75 -22.98
C ASP A 310 -22.75 8.55 -22.79
N ASP A 311 -23.93 8.80 -22.22
CA ASP A 311 -25.07 7.88 -22.21
C ASP A 311 -26.06 8.26 -23.33
N SER A 312 -26.25 7.37 -24.31
CA SER A 312 -27.19 7.59 -25.42
C SER A 312 -28.67 7.72 -24.98
N SER A 313 -29.04 7.14 -23.83
CA SER A 313 -30.39 7.19 -23.28
C SER A 313 -30.61 8.42 -22.40
N TYR A 314 -29.58 8.83 -21.66
CA TYR A 314 -29.61 10.01 -20.78
C TYR A 314 -28.34 10.87 -20.93
N PRO A 315 -28.21 11.64 -22.03
CA PRO A 315 -27.00 12.40 -22.30
C PRO A 315 -26.57 13.30 -21.15
N LEU A 316 -25.26 13.41 -20.94
CA LEU A 316 -24.67 14.37 -20.00
C LEU A 316 -24.90 15.81 -20.48
N ASN A 317 -24.98 16.73 -19.52
CA ASN A 317 -25.18 18.15 -19.87
C ASN A 317 -24.00 18.75 -20.65
N HIS A 318 -22.80 18.18 -20.45
CA HIS A 318 -21.57 18.61 -21.12
C HIS A 318 -20.78 17.37 -21.54
N PRO A 319 -20.23 17.35 -22.77
CA PRO A 319 -19.37 16.27 -23.22
C PRO A 319 -18.03 16.25 -22.44
N PRO A 320 -17.25 15.17 -22.57
CA PRO A 320 -15.85 15.15 -22.18
C PRO A 320 -15.08 16.31 -22.77
N SER A 321 -14.19 16.90 -21.97
CA SER A 321 -13.32 18.01 -22.39
C SER A 321 -12.17 17.54 -23.28
N TYR A 322 -11.86 16.25 -23.26
CA TYR A 322 -10.93 15.57 -24.13
C TYR A 322 -11.27 14.07 -24.20
N SER A 323 -10.81 13.39 -25.26
CA SER A 323 -11.06 11.97 -25.45
C SER A 323 -10.49 11.14 -24.29
N GLY A 324 -11.29 10.25 -23.72
CA GLY A 324 -10.87 9.40 -22.59
C GLY A 324 -10.81 10.11 -21.24
N GLN A 325 -11.41 11.30 -21.09
CA GLN A 325 -11.56 11.95 -19.78
C GLN A 325 -12.42 11.09 -18.82
N GLN A 326 -13.52 10.55 -19.33
CA GLN A 326 -14.36 9.57 -18.63
C GLN A 326 -13.75 8.21 -18.90
N ARG A 327 -13.07 7.70 -17.88
CA ARG A 327 -12.30 6.47 -17.99
C ARG A 327 -13.15 5.27 -17.61
N ALA A 328 -12.76 4.11 -18.13
CA ALA A 328 -13.22 2.85 -17.57
C ALA A 328 -12.66 2.69 -16.15
N PHE A 329 -13.49 2.16 -15.25
CA PHE A 329 -13.11 1.71 -13.91
C PHE A 329 -12.00 0.65 -13.98
N VAL A 330 -11.32 0.46 -12.85
CA VAL A 330 -10.22 -0.51 -12.73
C VAL A 330 -10.65 -1.63 -11.79
N GLY A 331 -10.58 -2.88 -12.26
CA GLY A 331 -11.01 -4.05 -11.48
C GLY A 331 -12.26 -4.70 -12.07
N ASP A 332 -13.04 -5.33 -11.20
CA ASP A 332 -14.27 -6.06 -11.55
C ASP A 332 -15.50 -5.13 -11.57
N ALA A 333 -15.47 -4.04 -10.81
CA ALA A 333 -16.52 -3.02 -10.77
C ALA A 333 -15.95 -1.64 -10.42
N PRO A 334 -16.69 -0.53 -10.63
CA PRO A 334 -16.28 0.78 -10.13
C PRO A 334 -16.06 0.80 -8.63
N ASP A 335 -15.18 1.66 -8.16
CA ASP A 335 -15.04 1.92 -6.73
C ASP A 335 -16.14 2.87 -6.23
N ILE A 336 -16.54 2.71 -4.98
CA ILE A 336 -17.39 3.70 -4.31
C ILE A 336 -16.54 4.94 -4.01
N GLY A 337 -16.99 6.11 -4.46
CA GLY A 337 -16.30 7.37 -4.28
C GLY A 337 -15.58 7.87 -5.54
N PRO A 338 -14.83 8.98 -5.45
CA PRO A 338 -14.33 9.73 -6.60
C PRO A 338 -13.13 9.14 -7.36
N TYR A 339 -12.43 8.16 -6.77
CA TYR A 339 -11.17 7.61 -7.25
C TYR A 339 -11.18 6.08 -7.24
N GLU A 340 -10.38 5.50 -8.12
CA GLU A 340 -10.26 4.05 -8.34
C GLU A 340 -8.92 3.53 -7.78
N TYR A 341 -8.94 2.38 -7.12
CA TYR A 341 -7.79 1.66 -6.60
C TYR A 341 -6.99 1.06 -7.76
N GLY A 342 -5.66 1.20 -7.70
CA GLY A 342 -4.78 0.72 -8.76
C GLY A 342 -4.81 1.54 -10.05
N ASP A 343 -5.53 2.67 -10.10
CA ASP A 343 -5.58 3.51 -11.28
C ASP A 343 -4.22 4.21 -11.56
N SER A 344 -3.75 4.10 -12.82
CA SER A 344 -2.58 4.79 -13.35
C SER A 344 -2.76 6.31 -13.57
N VAL A 345 -3.99 6.83 -13.44
CA VAL A 345 -4.29 8.28 -13.51
C VAL A 345 -4.91 8.73 -12.20
N TYR A 346 -4.24 9.68 -11.55
CA TYR A 346 -4.74 10.40 -10.40
C TYR A 346 -5.05 11.83 -10.80
N TRP A 347 -6.33 12.17 -10.95
CA TRP A 347 -6.69 13.55 -11.29
C TRP A 347 -6.47 14.47 -10.07
N ILE A 348 -5.67 15.52 -10.27
CA ILE A 348 -5.37 16.55 -9.28
C ILE A 348 -5.97 17.87 -9.78
N PRO A 349 -7.01 18.42 -9.11
CA PRO A 349 -7.66 19.62 -9.56
C PRO A 349 -6.91 20.89 -9.15
N GLY A 350 -7.29 22.00 -9.78
CA GLY A 350 -6.77 23.33 -9.52
C GLY A 350 -5.86 23.85 -10.62
N PHE A 351 -5.31 25.03 -10.36
CA PHE A 351 -4.25 25.70 -11.12
C PHE A 351 -3.06 24.76 -11.32
N ARG A 352 -2.63 24.62 -12.57
CA ARG A 352 -1.43 23.90 -12.99
C ARG A 352 -0.29 24.90 -13.17
N TYR A 353 0.82 24.62 -12.50
CA TYR A 353 2.06 25.39 -12.63
C TYR A 353 2.75 25.12 -13.98
N SER A 354 3.78 25.91 -14.30
CA SER A 354 4.60 25.68 -15.50
C SER A 354 5.61 24.53 -15.34
N TYR A 355 5.57 23.80 -14.23
CA TYR A 355 6.44 22.69 -13.87
C TYR A 355 5.61 21.58 -13.18
N PRO A 356 6.09 20.32 -13.15
CA PRO A 356 5.37 19.25 -12.47
C PRO A 356 5.29 19.55 -10.97
N SER A 357 4.12 19.38 -10.37
CA SER A 357 3.81 19.92 -9.04
C SER A 357 2.83 19.03 -8.26
N VAL A 358 2.57 19.38 -7.00
CA VAL A 358 1.62 18.67 -6.12
C VAL A 358 1.98 17.17 -6.01
N PRO A 359 3.14 16.84 -5.44
CA PRO A 359 3.48 15.44 -5.16
C PRO A 359 2.47 14.81 -4.21
N ILE A 360 2.13 13.57 -4.48
CA ILE A 360 1.38 12.67 -3.59
C ILE A 360 2.25 11.41 -3.46
N PRO A 361 2.76 11.07 -2.26
CA PRO A 361 2.54 11.77 -1.00
C PRO A 361 3.18 13.18 -1.03
N SER A 362 2.75 14.05 -0.12
CA SER A 362 3.29 15.41 -0.03
C SER A 362 4.80 15.38 0.25
N ASP A 363 5.52 16.42 -0.18
CA ASP A 363 6.96 16.52 0.11
C ASP A 363 7.21 16.57 1.63
N GLY A 364 8.09 15.70 2.10
CA GLY A 364 8.39 15.51 3.52
C GLY A 364 7.39 14.63 4.26
N ALA A 365 6.45 13.96 3.58
CA ALA A 365 5.49 13.07 4.23
C ALA A 365 6.19 11.92 4.96
N VAL A 366 5.67 11.56 6.13
CA VAL A 366 6.15 10.42 6.94
C VAL A 366 5.04 9.39 7.12
N ASP A 367 5.40 8.22 7.65
CA ASP A 367 4.49 7.09 7.87
C ASP A 367 3.76 6.63 6.58
N VAL A 368 4.40 6.79 5.42
CA VAL A 368 3.86 6.36 4.12
C VAL A 368 3.90 4.83 4.03
N SER A 369 2.82 4.21 3.52
CA SER A 369 2.71 2.75 3.32
C SER A 369 3.85 2.20 2.45
N MET A 370 4.31 0.99 2.75
CA MET A 370 5.40 0.35 1.98
C MET A 370 4.99 0.03 0.55
N GLU A 371 3.70 -0.22 0.29
CA GLU A 371 3.16 -0.27 -1.07
C GLU A 371 2.39 1.03 -1.33
N TYR A 372 2.87 1.83 -2.27
CA TYR A 372 2.29 3.15 -2.53
C TYR A 372 2.36 3.55 -3.99
N GLY A 373 1.41 4.37 -4.43
CA GLY A 373 1.41 4.98 -5.76
C GLY A 373 1.80 6.45 -5.69
N LEU A 374 2.98 6.79 -6.20
CA LEU A 374 3.46 8.18 -6.27
C LEU A 374 2.76 8.92 -7.42
N ALA A 375 2.03 9.99 -7.12
CA ALA A 375 1.30 10.77 -8.11
C ALA A 375 1.76 12.23 -8.19
N PHE A 376 1.70 12.82 -9.38
CA PHE A 376 2.09 14.22 -9.62
C PHE A 376 1.15 14.93 -10.58
N ASN A 377 1.09 16.25 -10.54
CA ASN A 377 0.32 17.05 -11.49
C ASN A 377 1.21 17.49 -12.66
N TYR A 378 0.73 17.30 -13.89
CA TYR A 378 1.42 17.77 -15.09
C TYR A 378 1.49 19.30 -15.15
N PRO A 379 2.54 19.88 -15.76
CA PRO A 379 2.58 21.30 -16.11
C PRO A 379 1.37 21.73 -16.94
N TRP A 380 1.01 23.01 -16.87
CA TRP A 380 -0.05 23.58 -17.69
C TRP A 380 0.30 23.56 -19.18
N LYS A 381 -0.64 23.08 -20.00
CA LYS A 381 -0.63 23.20 -21.45
C LYS A 381 -2.05 23.33 -21.98
N THR A 382 -2.19 23.96 -23.14
CA THR A 382 -3.45 23.99 -23.90
C THR A 382 -3.62 22.76 -24.79
N ASP A 383 -2.54 22.05 -25.10
CA ASP A 383 -2.54 20.78 -25.83
C ASP A 383 -1.53 19.83 -25.18
N TYR A 384 -2.01 18.65 -24.78
CA TYR A 384 -1.21 17.61 -24.15
C TYR A 384 -0.79 16.50 -25.12
N THR A 385 -1.12 16.61 -26.41
CA THR A 385 -0.75 15.62 -27.43
C THR A 385 0.77 15.40 -27.44
N GLY A 386 1.19 14.14 -27.27
CA GLY A 386 2.60 13.76 -27.21
C GLY A 386 3.36 14.18 -25.96
N THR A 387 2.68 14.70 -24.93
CA THR A 387 3.30 15.05 -23.64
C THR A 387 3.69 13.78 -22.88
N ALA A 388 4.95 13.70 -22.47
CA ALA A 388 5.49 12.59 -21.72
C ALA A 388 6.16 13.06 -20.42
N ALA A 389 5.99 12.28 -19.35
CA ALA A 389 6.71 12.44 -18.10
C ALA A 389 7.78 11.35 -17.96
N THR A 390 8.85 11.66 -17.25
CA THR A 390 9.83 10.69 -16.74
C THR A 390 9.93 10.89 -15.24
N VAL A 391 9.55 9.88 -14.47
CA VAL A 391 9.60 9.87 -13.01
C VAL A 391 10.85 9.12 -12.60
N THR A 392 11.63 9.67 -11.68
CA THR A 392 12.80 8.99 -11.09
C THR A 392 12.61 8.93 -9.58
N VAL A 393 12.77 7.74 -9.00
CA VAL A 393 12.74 7.50 -7.55
C VAL A 393 14.03 6.80 -7.13
N SER A 394 14.63 7.29 -6.06
CA SER A 394 15.93 6.86 -5.57
C SER A 394 16.00 6.82 -4.05
N GLY A 395 16.62 5.78 -3.51
CA GLY A 395 16.83 5.59 -2.08
C GLY A 395 17.35 4.19 -1.79
N PRO A 396 17.37 3.76 -0.52
CA PRO A 396 17.79 2.42 -0.14
C PRO A 396 17.06 1.33 -0.94
N GLY A 397 17.81 0.48 -1.64
CA GLY A 397 17.27 -0.63 -2.43
C GLY A 397 16.56 -0.24 -3.74
N ILE A 398 16.34 1.05 -4.03
CA ILE A 398 15.57 1.50 -5.19
C ILE A 398 16.34 2.57 -5.96
N ASN A 399 16.45 2.36 -7.27
CA ASN A 399 16.87 3.37 -8.24
C ASN A 399 16.11 3.09 -9.53
N ARG A 400 14.92 3.68 -9.66
CA ARG A 400 13.97 3.41 -10.76
C ARG A 400 13.69 4.69 -11.52
N THR A 401 13.66 4.56 -12.84
CA THR A 401 13.21 5.61 -13.75
C THR A 401 12.16 5.03 -14.68
N GLU A 402 11.02 5.70 -14.82
CA GLU A 402 9.91 5.23 -15.65
C GLU A 402 9.27 6.39 -16.42
N SER A 403 8.83 6.10 -17.65
CA SER A 403 8.21 7.08 -18.53
C SER A 403 6.71 6.87 -18.65
N PHE A 404 5.94 7.96 -18.60
CA PHE A 404 4.48 7.97 -18.67
C PHE A 404 4.02 8.84 -19.83
N GLN A 405 2.95 8.43 -20.50
CA GLN A 405 2.23 9.26 -21.45
C GLN A 405 1.03 9.90 -20.75
N TYR A 406 0.83 11.20 -20.97
CA TYR A 406 -0.37 11.89 -20.48
C TYR A 406 -1.63 11.12 -20.92
N PRO A 407 -2.61 10.87 -20.03
CA PRO A 407 -2.75 11.45 -18.69
C PRO A 407 -2.13 10.64 -17.53
N ASN A 408 -1.46 9.50 -17.78
CA ASN A 408 -0.93 8.65 -16.71
C ASN A 408 0.10 9.43 -15.85
N ASN A 409 -0.03 9.34 -14.53
CA ASN A 409 0.79 10.11 -13.60
C ASN A 409 1.04 9.41 -12.27
N VAL A 410 0.80 8.09 -12.19
CA VAL A 410 0.98 7.30 -10.98
C VAL A 410 2.07 6.24 -11.17
N LEU A 411 3.11 6.29 -10.35
CA LEU A 411 4.15 5.28 -10.25
C LEU A 411 3.89 4.40 -9.02
N PHE A 412 3.43 3.16 -9.22
CA PHE A 412 3.30 2.18 -8.15
C PHE A 412 4.65 1.52 -7.86
N GLU A 413 5.00 1.46 -6.58
CA GLU A 413 6.26 0.90 -6.10
C GLU A 413 6.11 0.27 -4.71
N THR A 414 6.98 -0.69 -4.42
CA THR A 414 7.13 -1.29 -3.09
C THR A 414 8.47 -0.86 -2.47
N PHE A 415 8.42 -0.24 -1.30
CA PHE A 415 9.56 0.36 -0.61
C PHE A 415 10.05 -0.46 0.58
N LEU A 416 11.27 -0.20 1.04
CA LEU A 416 11.80 -0.80 2.27
C LEU A 416 11.23 -0.07 3.51
N PRO A 417 10.88 -0.81 4.58
CA PRO A 417 10.35 -0.24 5.83
C PRO A 417 11.34 0.73 6.49
N GLY A 418 10.83 1.86 7.00
CA GLY A 418 11.60 2.83 7.79
C GLY A 418 12.61 3.67 6.98
N GLU A 419 12.68 3.48 5.67
CA GLU A 419 13.65 4.18 4.81
C GLU A 419 13.05 5.45 4.19
N THR A 420 13.92 6.39 3.82
CA THR A 420 13.56 7.65 3.15
C THR A 420 13.97 7.64 1.69
N TYR A 421 13.07 8.10 0.83
CA TYR A 421 13.26 8.13 -0.62
C TYR A 421 13.18 9.56 -1.16
N ASN A 422 13.90 9.79 -2.26
CA ASN A 422 13.85 11.02 -3.03
C ASN A 422 13.28 10.71 -4.41
N TRP A 423 12.43 11.58 -4.93
CA TRP A 423 11.88 11.41 -6.28
C TRP A 423 11.66 12.75 -6.99
N SER A 424 11.65 12.69 -8.31
CA SER A 424 11.45 13.87 -9.16
C SER A 424 10.80 13.48 -10.49
N VAL A 425 10.27 14.48 -11.19
CA VAL A 425 9.56 14.31 -12.45
C VAL A 425 10.09 15.29 -13.47
N ILE A 426 10.34 14.82 -14.69
CA ILE A 426 10.66 15.65 -15.85
C ILE A 426 9.54 15.49 -16.88
N VAL A 427 8.92 16.59 -17.29
CA VAL A 427 7.93 16.61 -18.39
C VAL A 427 8.45 17.49 -19.50
N ASP A 428 8.67 16.91 -20.68
CA ASP A 428 9.15 17.61 -21.89
C ASP A 428 10.32 18.59 -21.63
N SER A 429 11.30 18.14 -20.84
CA SER A 429 12.50 18.90 -20.39
C SER A 429 12.29 19.89 -19.24
N VAL A 430 11.10 19.98 -18.67
CA VAL A 430 10.83 20.77 -17.45
C VAL A 430 10.84 19.86 -16.22
N SER A 431 11.75 20.13 -15.29
CA SER A 431 11.87 19.37 -14.05
C SER A 431 10.98 19.94 -12.94
N SER A 432 10.52 19.05 -12.07
CA SER A 432 10.03 19.38 -10.73
C SER A 432 11.18 19.73 -9.78
N ASP A 433 10.82 20.12 -8.56
CA ASP A 433 11.71 19.99 -7.40
C ASP A 433 12.00 18.50 -7.09
N ILE A 434 12.97 18.26 -6.21
CA ILE A 434 13.19 16.92 -5.63
C ILE A 434 12.34 16.82 -4.38
N TRP A 435 11.43 15.85 -4.36
CA TRP A 435 10.53 15.60 -3.24
C TRP A 435 11.00 14.40 -2.44
N THR A 436 10.63 14.37 -1.17
CA THR A 436 11.04 13.37 -0.19
C THR A 436 9.86 12.77 0.53
N PHE A 437 9.98 11.52 0.97
CA PHE A 437 9.04 10.88 1.90
C PHE A 437 9.71 9.75 2.68
N THR A 438 9.17 9.44 3.85
CA THR A 438 9.63 8.36 4.73
C THR A 438 8.57 7.29 4.89
N ILE A 439 8.98 6.05 4.67
CA ILE A 439 8.13 4.87 4.73
C ILE A 439 7.96 4.43 6.18
N SER A 440 6.76 3.97 6.55
CA SER A 440 6.52 3.36 7.86
C SER A 440 7.33 2.08 8.04
N ASP A 441 7.79 1.80 9.25
CA ASP A 441 8.45 0.54 9.59
C ASP A 441 7.46 -0.56 10.05
N LYS A 442 6.17 -0.30 9.90
CA LYS A 442 5.08 -1.19 10.27
C LYS A 442 3.90 -1.09 9.31
N GLU A 443 3.07 -2.14 9.30
CA GLU A 443 1.78 -2.17 8.61
C GLU A 443 0.66 -2.39 9.62
N TYR A 444 -0.46 -1.70 9.40
CA TYR A 444 -1.70 -1.93 10.14
C TYR A 444 -2.55 -3.00 9.44
N PRO A 445 -3.49 -3.67 10.13
CA PRO A 445 -4.35 -4.66 9.49
C PRO A 445 -5.14 -4.03 8.33
N LEU A 446 -5.22 -4.76 7.21
CA LEU A 446 -6.19 -4.45 6.17
C LEU A 446 -7.62 -4.54 6.71
N ASN A 447 -7.87 -5.55 7.54
CA ASN A 447 -9.11 -5.74 8.28
C ASN A 447 -8.78 -6.35 9.65
N ASP A 448 -9.53 -5.95 10.67
CA ASP A 448 -9.57 -6.57 11.98
C ASP A 448 -11.02 -6.66 12.45
N ARG A 449 -11.37 -7.76 13.12
CA ARG A 449 -12.79 -8.05 13.39
C ARG A 449 -12.99 -8.92 14.61
N SER A 450 -13.87 -8.50 15.50
CA SER A 450 -14.46 -9.40 16.49
C SER A 450 -15.62 -10.18 15.91
N LEU A 451 -15.64 -11.48 16.16
CA LEU A 451 -16.66 -12.39 15.69
C LEU A 451 -17.20 -13.24 16.86
N ASP A 452 -18.51 -13.17 17.07
CA ASP A 452 -19.24 -14.12 17.91
C ASP A 452 -19.41 -15.45 17.15
N THR A 453 -18.68 -16.46 17.59
CA THR A 453 -18.66 -17.81 17.01
C THR A 453 -19.96 -18.58 17.18
N THR A 454 -20.90 -18.09 18.01
CA THR A 454 -22.23 -18.69 18.16
C THR A 454 -23.21 -18.22 17.08
N ILE A 455 -22.91 -17.09 16.42
CA ILE A 455 -23.68 -16.57 15.30
C ILE A 455 -23.07 -17.13 14.02
N VAL A 456 -23.76 -18.10 13.42
CA VAL A 456 -23.30 -18.80 12.22
C VAL A 456 -24.03 -18.26 10.99
N ASP A 457 -23.30 -18.12 9.88
CA ASP A 457 -23.85 -17.87 8.53
C ASP A 457 -24.59 -16.54 8.31
N SER A 458 -24.12 -15.44 8.91
CA SER A 458 -24.58 -14.09 8.58
C SER A 458 -23.44 -13.20 8.10
N MET A 459 -23.66 -12.42 7.04
CA MET A 459 -22.72 -11.37 6.65
C MET A 459 -22.61 -10.33 7.75
N LEU A 460 -21.39 -9.96 8.12
CA LEU A 460 -21.14 -8.84 9.01
C LEU A 460 -21.14 -7.54 8.21
N ILE A 461 -21.82 -6.54 8.74
CA ILE A 461 -21.73 -5.17 8.24
C ILE A 461 -20.28 -4.68 8.44
N PRO A 462 -19.69 -3.95 7.47
CA PRO A 462 -18.36 -3.37 7.59
C PRO A 462 -18.30 -2.23 8.62
N TYR A 463 -18.27 -2.63 9.89
CA TYR A 463 -18.22 -1.80 11.07
C TYR A 463 -17.55 -2.56 12.20
N GLN A 464 -16.39 -2.10 12.66
CA GLN A 464 -15.70 -2.63 13.83
C GLN A 464 -15.72 -1.60 14.97
N THR A 465 -15.87 -2.08 16.21
CA THR A 465 -15.77 -1.23 17.40
C THR A 465 -14.32 -0.96 17.74
N LYS A 466 -14.06 0.06 18.59
CA LYS A 466 -12.72 0.46 19.04
C LYS A 466 -11.84 -0.66 19.64
N ASN A 467 -12.42 -1.80 19.97
CA ASN A 467 -11.74 -2.93 20.57
C ASN A 467 -12.09 -4.27 19.92
N LEU A 468 -11.14 -5.19 20.01
CA LEU A 468 -11.17 -6.58 19.60
C LEU A 468 -11.44 -7.45 20.83
N GLN A 469 -12.66 -7.98 20.93
CA GLN A 469 -13.14 -8.87 21.98
C GLN A 469 -12.62 -10.29 21.82
N VAL A 470 -12.09 -10.87 22.90
CA VAL A 470 -11.58 -12.25 22.97
C VAL A 470 -12.11 -12.93 24.22
N SER A 471 -13.03 -13.88 24.03
CA SER A 471 -13.67 -14.65 25.12
C SER A 471 -14.12 -16.02 24.59
N ASN A 472 -14.72 -16.87 25.43
CA ASN A 472 -15.17 -18.21 25.03
C ASN A 472 -15.94 -18.27 23.70
N ASN A 473 -16.83 -17.29 23.48
CA ASN A 473 -17.65 -17.23 22.26
C ASN A 473 -17.12 -16.22 21.23
N ASN A 474 -16.07 -15.44 21.53
CA ASN A 474 -15.57 -14.39 20.64
C ASN A 474 -14.13 -14.65 20.21
N LEU A 475 -13.91 -14.65 18.90
CA LEU A 475 -12.59 -14.62 18.30
C LEU A 475 -12.32 -13.23 17.71
N ALA A 476 -11.09 -12.76 17.81
CA ALA A 476 -10.64 -11.57 17.09
C ALA A 476 -9.76 -11.96 15.92
N PHE A 477 -10.09 -11.53 14.71
CA PHE A 477 -9.34 -11.77 13.49
C PHE A 477 -8.54 -10.54 13.08
N LEU A 478 -7.37 -10.77 12.49
CA LEU A 478 -6.47 -9.74 11.97
C LEU A 478 -5.97 -10.22 10.61
N LYS A 479 -6.12 -9.39 9.57
CA LYS A 479 -5.56 -9.65 8.24
C LYS A 479 -4.57 -8.58 7.87
N PHE A 480 -3.36 -8.99 7.56
CA PHE A 480 -2.29 -8.14 7.06
C PHE A 480 -1.93 -8.52 5.63
N ASP A 481 -1.33 -7.61 4.90
CA ASP A 481 -0.64 -7.90 3.65
C ASP A 481 0.82 -7.49 3.80
N VAL A 482 1.71 -8.47 3.75
CA VAL A 482 3.15 -8.29 3.96
C VAL A 482 3.79 -7.91 2.62
N PRO A 483 4.40 -6.71 2.49
CA PRO A 483 4.93 -6.24 1.21
C PRO A 483 6.03 -7.13 0.63
N SER A 484 6.17 -7.12 -0.69
CA SER A 484 7.19 -7.90 -1.41
C SER A 484 8.65 -7.51 -1.10
N SER A 485 8.86 -6.30 -0.54
CA SER A 485 10.16 -5.83 -0.06
C SER A 485 10.59 -6.51 1.25
N ILE A 486 9.64 -7.07 2.01
CA ILE A 486 9.92 -7.83 3.22
C ILE A 486 10.36 -9.24 2.85
N ASN A 487 11.51 -9.63 3.40
CA ASN A 487 12.08 -10.96 3.23
C ASN A 487 12.57 -11.49 4.58
N ASN A 488 13.11 -12.71 4.59
CA ASN A 488 13.55 -13.40 5.80
C ASN A 488 14.69 -12.71 6.58
N SER A 489 15.24 -11.59 6.09
CA SER A 489 16.19 -10.76 6.84
C SER A 489 15.55 -9.87 7.91
N TYR A 490 14.24 -9.66 7.82
CA TYR A 490 13.48 -8.87 8.78
C TYR A 490 13.01 -9.74 9.94
N ASN A 491 13.12 -9.22 11.16
CA ASN A 491 12.33 -9.71 12.27
C ASN A 491 10.96 -9.06 12.18
N ILE A 492 9.92 -9.88 12.22
CA ILE A 492 8.53 -9.46 12.08
C ILE A 492 7.85 -9.68 13.43
N HIS A 493 7.33 -8.61 14.02
CA HIS A 493 6.61 -8.70 15.29
C HIS A 493 5.15 -8.30 15.12
N LEU A 494 4.25 -9.09 15.67
CA LEU A 494 2.86 -8.68 15.89
C LEU A 494 2.79 -7.89 17.19
N ASN A 495 2.35 -6.64 17.05
CA ASN A 495 2.19 -5.69 18.14
C ASN A 495 0.70 -5.59 18.47
N LEU A 496 0.37 -5.80 19.74
CA LEU A 496 -0.99 -5.71 20.28
C LEU A 496 -0.94 -4.91 21.58
N VAL A 497 -2.01 -4.19 21.89
CA VAL A 497 -2.15 -3.50 23.17
C VAL A 497 -3.48 -3.94 23.79
N PRO A 498 -3.47 -4.65 24.93
CA PRO A 498 -4.69 -4.98 25.65
C PRO A 498 -5.36 -3.70 26.15
N GLU A 499 -6.66 -3.55 25.93
CA GLU A 499 -7.45 -2.47 26.52
C GLU A 499 -7.90 -2.90 27.92
N GLU A 500 -8.56 -4.05 28.04
CA GLU A 500 -9.08 -4.56 29.30
C GLU A 500 -8.72 -6.05 29.49
N VAL A 501 -8.34 -6.42 30.72
CA VAL A 501 -8.05 -7.80 31.13
C VAL A 501 -8.97 -8.11 32.31
N GLU A 502 -10.20 -8.56 32.05
CA GLU A 502 -11.14 -8.88 33.12
C GLU A 502 -10.73 -10.16 33.85
N THR A 503 -10.40 -11.21 33.08
CA THR A 503 -10.03 -12.54 33.58
C THR A 503 -9.01 -13.18 32.64
N LEU A 504 -7.96 -13.78 33.21
CA LEU A 504 -6.91 -14.48 32.46
C LEU A 504 -6.32 -15.61 33.34
N GLU A 505 -7.00 -16.75 33.37
CA GLU A 505 -6.63 -17.97 34.08
C GLU A 505 -5.81 -18.93 33.20
N GLY A 506 -6.19 -19.06 31.91
CA GLY A 506 -5.56 -19.97 30.97
C GLY A 506 -4.53 -19.28 30.08
N GLY A 507 -4.98 -18.30 29.30
CA GLY A 507 -4.14 -17.56 28.35
C GLY A 507 -4.85 -17.28 27.02
N ILE A 508 -4.33 -16.31 26.27
CA ILE A 508 -4.81 -16.01 24.92
C ILE A 508 -3.98 -16.77 23.90
N VAL A 509 -4.60 -17.66 23.14
CA VAL A 509 -3.97 -18.41 22.05
C VAL A 509 -3.94 -17.53 20.80
N VAL A 510 -2.76 -17.44 20.20
CA VAL A 510 -2.56 -16.80 18.89
C VAL A 510 -2.58 -17.90 17.84
N TYR A 511 -3.47 -17.75 16.86
CA TYR A 511 -3.64 -18.68 15.76
C TYR A 511 -3.17 -18.05 14.46
N LYS A 512 -2.53 -18.86 13.61
CA LYS A 512 -2.50 -18.61 12.17
C LYS A 512 -3.85 -19.03 11.58
N TYR A 513 -4.49 -18.15 10.82
CA TYR A 513 -5.74 -18.44 10.11
C TYR A 513 -5.44 -18.69 8.63
N ASN A 514 -5.57 -19.94 8.19
CA ASN A 514 -5.17 -20.37 6.84
C ASN A 514 -6.28 -20.17 5.78
N TYR A 515 -7.02 -19.06 5.86
CA TYR A 515 -7.97 -18.63 4.84
C TYR A 515 -7.48 -17.34 4.20
N THR A 516 -7.56 -17.24 2.87
CA THR A 516 -7.13 -16.07 2.10
C THR A 516 -8.31 -15.36 1.44
N GLY A 517 -8.25 -14.03 1.31
CA GLY A 517 -9.21 -13.23 0.56
C GLY A 517 -10.49 -12.90 1.32
N TRP A 518 -10.52 -13.09 2.64
CA TRP A 518 -11.68 -12.70 3.45
C TRP A 518 -11.78 -11.19 3.61
N GLY A 519 -12.98 -10.66 3.80
CA GLY A 519 -13.18 -9.24 4.06
C GLY A 519 -14.51 -8.95 4.73
N GLU A 520 -14.98 -7.71 4.61
CA GLU A 520 -16.24 -7.23 5.18
C GLU A 520 -17.22 -6.70 4.14
N LYS A 521 -16.90 -6.87 2.84
CA LYS A 521 -17.87 -6.65 1.77
C LYS A 521 -19.09 -7.55 2.00
N LEU A 522 -20.27 -7.08 1.64
CA LEU A 522 -21.52 -7.85 1.76
C LEU A 522 -21.65 -8.84 0.60
N ASP A 523 -20.72 -9.80 0.56
CA ASP A 523 -20.59 -10.82 -0.47
C ASP A 523 -20.21 -12.19 0.15
N VAL A 524 -19.87 -13.16 -0.71
CA VAL A 524 -19.53 -14.53 -0.30
C VAL A 524 -18.19 -14.65 0.44
N ASN A 525 -17.32 -13.64 0.38
CA ASN A 525 -16.02 -13.59 1.05
C ASN A 525 -16.09 -12.89 2.41
N ASN A 526 -17.28 -12.48 2.85
CA ASN A 526 -17.48 -11.86 4.15
C ASN A 526 -17.03 -12.79 5.30
N ILE A 527 -16.25 -12.27 6.23
CA ILE A 527 -15.71 -13.01 7.40
C ILE A 527 -16.81 -13.68 8.24
N GLY A 528 -18.02 -13.11 8.24
CA GLY A 528 -19.19 -13.69 8.90
C GLY A 528 -19.68 -14.99 8.26
N LEU A 529 -19.37 -15.25 6.98
CA LEU A 529 -19.80 -16.44 6.24
C LEU A 529 -18.73 -17.53 6.13
N ILE A 530 -17.46 -17.17 5.92
CA ILE A 530 -16.39 -18.12 5.58
C ILE A 530 -16.04 -19.12 6.70
N ASP A 531 -15.27 -20.17 6.41
CA ASP A 531 -14.92 -21.20 7.39
C ASP A 531 -13.87 -20.74 8.42
N LYS A 532 -14.27 -20.69 9.70
CA LYS A 532 -13.41 -20.27 10.82
C LYS A 532 -12.64 -21.42 11.49
N SER A 533 -12.76 -22.64 10.97
CA SER A 533 -12.09 -23.83 11.55
C SER A 533 -10.61 -23.95 11.16
N LEU A 534 -10.14 -23.15 10.19
CA LEU A 534 -8.77 -23.19 9.65
C LEU A 534 -7.72 -22.52 10.55
N LEU A 535 -7.79 -22.77 11.86
CA LEU A 535 -6.95 -22.17 12.88
C LEU A 535 -5.82 -23.13 13.29
N THR A 536 -4.58 -22.65 13.24
CA THR A 536 -3.40 -23.37 13.73
C THR A 536 -2.76 -22.58 14.88
N PRO A 537 -2.72 -23.10 16.12
CA PRO A 537 -2.03 -22.42 17.22
C PRO A 537 -0.55 -22.20 16.91
N ILE A 538 -0.06 -20.98 17.12
CA ILE A 538 1.35 -20.61 16.90
C ILE A 538 2.03 -20.04 18.14
N ASP A 539 1.27 -19.45 19.06
CA ASP A 539 1.78 -18.95 20.35
C ASP A 539 0.66 -18.92 21.40
N THR A 540 1.01 -18.71 22.68
CA THR A 540 0.06 -18.53 23.77
C THR A 540 0.56 -17.48 24.75
N ILE A 541 -0.25 -16.45 24.95
CA ILE A 541 0.04 -15.31 25.82
C ILE A 541 -0.50 -15.62 27.22
N LEU A 542 0.42 -15.82 28.17
CA LEU A 542 0.08 -16.22 29.54
C LEU A 542 -0.01 -15.05 30.53
N SER A 543 0.38 -13.85 30.11
CA SER A 543 0.37 -12.66 30.95
C SER A 543 0.10 -11.43 30.11
N LEU A 544 -0.86 -10.62 30.54
CA LEU A 544 -1.23 -9.36 29.90
C LEU A 544 -1.27 -8.25 30.94
N ILE A 545 -0.93 -7.04 30.50
CA ILE A 545 -1.06 -5.82 31.27
C ILE A 545 -1.83 -4.84 30.38
N ALA A 546 -2.96 -4.35 30.88
CA ALA A 546 -3.75 -3.33 30.18
C ALA A 546 -2.89 -2.11 29.83
N ASP A 547 -3.16 -1.52 28.66
CA ASP A 547 -2.46 -0.37 28.08
C ASP A 547 -0.95 -0.57 27.87
N SER A 548 -0.47 -1.82 27.85
CA SER A 548 0.94 -2.14 27.63
C SER A 548 1.16 -2.83 26.27
N LEU A 549 2.19 -2.39 25.55
CA LEU A 549 2.58 -3.00 24.28
C LEU A 549 3.06 -4.44 24.47
N LEU A 550 2.33 -5.39 23.90
CA LEU A 550 2.75 -6.76 23.69
C LEU A 550 3.34 -6.88 22.28
N SER A 551 4.54 -7.44 22.17
CA SER A 551 5.21 -7.66 20.89
C SER A 551 5.60 -9.13 20.76
N LEU A 552 5.02 -9.83 19.78
CA LEU A 552 5.17 -11.26 19.55
C LEU A 552 6.01 -11.51 18.30
N ASP A 553 7.11 -12.26 18.42
CA ASP A 553 7.97 -12.59 17.27
C ASP A 553 7.28 -13.61 16.34
N LEU A 554 6.80 -13.12 15.19
CA LEU A 554 6.15 -13.92 14.16
C LEU A 554 7.08 -14.28 12.99
N SER A 555 8.38 -13.97 13.07
CA SER A 555 9.34 -14.17 11.98
C SER A 555 9.41 -15.62 11.49
N ALA A 556 9.07 -16.59 12.35
CA ALA A 556 9.05 -18.00 11.99
C ALA A 556 7.78 -18.45 11.23
N PHE A 557 6.72 -17.63 11.25
CA PHE A 557 5.39 -17.98 10.74
C PHE A 557 4.98 -17.20 9.49
N ILE A 558 5.70 -16.12 9.19
CA ILE A 558 5.58 -15.30 7.98
C ILE A 558 6.85 -15.51 7.15
N ASP A 559 6.77 -16.40 6.14
CA ASP A 559 7.91 -16.76 5.28
C ASP A 559 7.73 -16.35 3.80
N SER A 560 6.68 -15.60 3.51
CA SER A 560 6.38 -15.03 2.19
C SER A 560 5.72 -13.66 2.30
N SER A 561 5.76 -12.88 1.22
CA SER A 561 4.92 -11.70 1.04
C SER A 561 3.46 -12.08 0.76
N GLY A 562 2.57 -11.09 0.77
CA GLY A 562 1.14 -11.22 0.51
C GLY A 562 0.31 -11.35 1.79
N GLU A 563 -0.92 -11.84 1.64
CA GLU A 563 -1.89 -11.91 2.73
C GLU A 563 -1.50 -12.91 3.82
N HIS A 564 -1.52 -12.46 5.08
CA HIS A 564 -1.38 -13.29 6.28
C HIS A 564 -2.48 -12.94 7.27
N SER A 565 -3.19 -13.97 7.73
CA SER A 565 -4.29 -13.82 8.68
C SER A 565 -3.98 -14.51 10.01
N PHE A 566 -4.39 -13.86 11.09
CA PHE A 566 -4.25 -14.33 12.46
C PHE A 566 -5.61 -14.27 13.18
N ALA A 567 -5.74 -15.07 14.22
CA ALA A 567 -6.86 -14.95 15.15
C ALA A 567 -6.38 -15.04 16.60
N LEU A 568 -7.12 -14.42 17.50
CA LEU A 568 -6.95 -14.50 18.95
C LEU A 568 -8.16 -15.23 19.53
N GLY A 569 -7.90 -16.22 20.38
CA GLY A 569 -8.94 -16.96 21.10
C GLY A 569 -8.47 -17.32 22.50
N VAL A 570 -9.40 -17.75 23.36
CA VAL A 570 -9.09 -18.12 24.74
C VAL A 570 -8.64 -19.57 24.87
N LEU A 571 -7.80 -19.85 25.87
CA LEU A 571 -7.45 -21.21 26.28
C LEU A 571 -8.39 -21.74 27.36
N ASP A 572 -8.75 -20.90 28.34
CA ASP A 572 -9.78 -21.20 29.33
C ASP A 572 -11.08 -20.46 28.99
N LEU A 573 -12.23 -21.13 29.14
CA LEU A 573 -13.53 -20.55 28.79
C LEU A 573 -13.93 -19.39 29.73
N ALA A 574 -13.25 -19.25 30.88
CA ALA A 574 -13.42 -18.13 31.79
C ALA A 574 -12.65 -16.88 31.35
N ASP A 575 -11.65 -16.98 30.47
CA ASP A 575 -10.84 -15.83 30.06
C ASP A 575 -11.69 -14.81 29.30
N ASN A 576 -11.53 -13.52 29.62
CA ASN A 576 -12.21 -12.41 28.94
C ASN A 576 -11.27 -11.20 28.88
N VAL A 577 -10.88 -10.85 27.65
CA VAL A 577 -9.89 -9.81 27.35
C VAL A 577 -10.31 -9.03 26.12
N SER A 578 -10.03 -7.75 26.09
CA SER A 578 -10.10 -6.92 24.88
C SER A 578 -8.74 -6.36 24.49
N PHE A 579 -8.50 -6.23 23.19
CA PHE A 579 -7.36 -5.50 22.63
C PHE A 579 -7.86 -4.27 21.87
N TYR A 580 -7.05 -3.23 21.72
CA TYR A 580 -7.41 -2.13 20.84
C TYR A 580 -7.47 -2.60 19.37
N SER A 581 -8.40 -2.04 18.60
CA SER A 581 -8.56 -2.24 17.15
C SER A 581 -7.92 -1.09 16.35
N LYS A 582 -7.89 -1.19 15.01
CA LYS A 582 -7.52 -0.06 14.13
C LYS A 582 -8.58 1.06 14.10
N GLU A 583 -9.72 0.88 14.76
CA GLU A 583 -10.80 1.86 14.88
C GLU A 583 -10.63 2.73 16.13
N LYS A 584 -9.62 2.45 16.98
CA LYS A 584 -9.39 3.23 18.20
C LYS A 584 -8.98 4.67 17.87
N LEU A 585 -9.78 5.62 18.35
CA LEU A 585 -9.48 7.06 18.31
C LEU A 585 -9.20 7.57 19.74
N ILE A 586 -8.50 8.69 19.88
CA ILE A 586 -8.14 9.23 21.21
C ILE A 586 -9.38 9.50 22.06
N THR A 587 -10.40 10.12 21.46
CA THR A 587 -11.69 10.43 22.13
C THR A 587 -12.85 9.60 21.58
N ASP A 588 -12.55 8.50 20.89
CA ASP A 588 -13.57 7.62 20.29
C ASP A 588 -14.60 8.40 19.44
N GLY A 589 -14.15 9.43 18.72
CA GLY A 589 -14.97 10.23 17.81
C GLY A 589 -15.94 11.23 18.48
N ILE A 590 -15.91 11.39 19.80
CA ILE A 590 -16.76 12.36 20.50
C ILE A 590 -16.44 13.78 20.00
N ASP A 591 -17.45 14.48 19.44
CA ASP A 591 -17.36 15.88 19.01
C ASP A 591 -16.89 16.77 20.18
N ILE A 592 -15.74 17.43 20.02
CA ILE A 592 -15.15 18.29 21.05
C ILE A 592 -15.53 19.75 20.77
N ILE A 593 -16.01 20.45 21.81
CA ILE A 593 -16.41 21.85 21.71
C ILE A 593 -15.16 22.72 21.56
N VAL A 594 -15.01 23.37 20.41
CA VAL A 594 -13.90 24.29 20.14
C VAL A 594 -14.21 25.68 20.70
N LEU A 595 -13.22 26.33 21.33
CA LEU A 595 -13.34 27.71 21.81
C LEU A 595 -13.54 28.70 20.65
N ALA A 596 -14.31 29.76 20.91
CA ALA A 596 -14.52 30.83 19.94
C ALA A 596 -13.20 31.51 19.53
N GLY A 597 -12.79 31.37 18.26
CA GLY A 597 -11.57 32.00 17.72
C GLY A 597 -10.66 31.07 16.93
N ASP A 598 -10.87 29.75 17.00
CA ASP A 598 -10.23 28.81 16.08
C ASP A 598 -10.78 29.00 14.64
N LEU A 599 -10.04 28.58 13.61
CA LEU A 599 -10.30 28.85 12.17
C LEU A 599 -11.72 28.49 11.68
N LEU A 600 -12.47 27.69 12.44
CA LEU A 600 -13.85 27.27 12.18
C LEU A 600 -14.92 28.22 12.77
N GLY A 601 -14.49 29.27 13.47
CA GLY A 601 -15.31 30.24 14.17
C GLY A 601 -16.06 29.66 15.38
N PRO A 602 -16.82 30.48 16.13
CA PRO A 602 -17.61 30.08 17.31
C PRO A 602 -18.76 29.07 17.04
N SER A 603 -18.77 28.39 15.89
CA SER A 603 -19.84 27.46 15.50
C SER A 603 -19.36 26.16 14.82
N GLY A 604 -18.05 25.86 14.89
CA GLY A 604 -17.43 24.68 14.32
C GLY A 604 -17.03 23.68 15.40
N ASN A 605 -17.75 22.56 15.47
CA ASN A 605 -17.21 21.35 16.06
C ASN A 605 -16.45 20.62 14.94
N GLY A 606 -15.29 20.03 15.25
CA GLY A 606 -14.59 19.15 14.30
C GLY A 606 -15.23 17.76 14.24
N SER A 607 -14.81 16.94 13.29
CA SER A 607 -15.35 15.58 13.07
C SER A 607 -15.09 14.57 14.20
N GLY A 608 -14.22 14.90 15.16
CA GLY A 608 -13.77 13.99 16.20
C GLY A 608 -12.78 12.92 15.72
N TYR A 609 -12.46 12.85 14.42
CA TYR A 609 -11.50 11.90 13.88
C TYR A 609 -10.08 12.22 14.36
N ALA A 610 -9.55 11.39 15.26
CA ALA A 610 -8.22 11.53 15.84
C ALA A 610 -7.66 10.12 16.15
N PRO A 611 -7.04 9.45 15.17
CA PRO A 611 -6.58 8.07 15.31
C PRO A 611 -5.52 7.95 16.40
N GLN A 612 -5.62 6.90 17.22
CA GLN A 612 -4.62 6.57 18.24
C GLN A 612 -3.74 5.41 17.74
N THR A 613 -3.00 5.66 16.66
CA THR A 613 -2.21 4.63 15.95
C THR A 613 -1.10 4.00 16.79
N SER A 614 -0.77 4.57 17.95
CA SER A 614 0.18 4.01 18.92
C SER A 614 -0.34 2.74 19.61
N VAL A 615 -1.65 2.51 19.63
CA VAL A 615 -2.26 1.30 20.23
C VAL A 615 -2.91 0.38 19.21
N TRP A 616 -2.95 0.76 17.94
CA TRP A 616 -3.48 -0.08 16.88
C TRP A 616 -2.64 -1.36 16.74
N PRO A 617 -3.28 -2.51 16.44
CA PRO A 617 -2.58 -3.71 16.04
C PRO A 617 -1.65 -3.41 14.86
N SER A 618 -0.46 -3.99 14.83
CA SER A 618 0.46 -3.81 13.69
C SER A 618 1.45 -4.94 13.53
N LEU A 619 1.93 -5.16 12.31
CA LEU A 619 3.17 -5.89 12.07
C LEU A 619 4.31 -4.89 11.95
N SER A 620 5.33 -4.98 12.79
CA SER A 620 6.55 -4.17 12.65
C SER A 620 7.70 -4.96 12.04
N PHE A 621 8.49 -4.28 11.23
CA PHE A 621 9.57 -4.85 10.44
C PHE A 621 10.89 -4.21 10.85
N SER A 622 11.76 -4.99 11.48
CA SER A 622 13.07 -4.50 11.89
C SER A 622 14.17 -5.37 11.33
N LYS A 623 15.22 -4.74 10.80
CA LYS A 623 16.50 -5.39 10.61
C LYS A 623 17.31 -5.19 11.88
N ASP A 624 17.83 -6.28 12.43
CA ASP A 624 18.96 -6.15 13.35
C ASP A 624 20.11 -5.53 12.54
N SER A 625 20.73 -4.45 13.02
CA SER A 625 21.76 -3.62 12.34
C SER A 625 23.03 -4.38 11.94
N LEU A 626 22.98 -5.70 12.09
CA LEU A 626 24.04 -6.67 12.13
C LEU A 626 23.71 -7.93 11.32
N SER A 627 22.53 -8.00 10.67
CA SER A 627 22.08 -9.20 9.95
C SER A 627 22.19 -9.03 8.43
N ILE A 628 23.03 -9.85 7.80
CA ILE A 628 23.12 -9.98 6.34
C ILE A 628 22.44 -11.29 5.93
N ALA A 629 21.39 -11.21 5.12
CA ALA A 629 20.79 -12.37 4.48
C ALA A 629 21.60 -12.77 3.25
N TYR A 630 21.79 -14.08 3.07
CA TYR A 630 22.35 -14.64 1.86
C TYR A 630 21.36 -15.65 1.27
N ASP A 631 21.01 -15.48 0.00
CA ASP A 631 20.26 -16.49 -0.74
C ASP A 631 21.22 -17.58 -1.22
N ILE A 632 21.34 -18.68 -0.46
CA ILE A 632 22.12 -19.85 -0.88
C ILE A 632 21.17 -20.90 -1.50
N PRO A 633 21.20 -21.09 -2.84
CA PRO A 633 20.50 -22.21 -3.45
C PRO A 633 21.25 -23.51 -3.13
N LEU A 634 20.54 -24.44 -2.46
CA LEU A 634 21.03 -25.78 -2.14
C LEU A 634 20.20 -26.85 -2.85
N GLU A 635 20.91 -27.82 -3.40
CA GLU A 635 20.32 -28.98 -4.06
C GLU A 635 20.00 -30.08 -3.04
N LYS A 636 19.14 -31.02 -3.44
CA LYS A 636 19.04 -32.30 -2.73
C LYS A 636 20.41 -33.00 -2.72
N GLU A 637 20.71 -33.76 -1.67
CA GLU A 637 22.02 -34.38 -1.38
C GLU A 637 23.09 -33.37 -0.91
N TRP A 638 24.34 -33.58 -1.31
CA TRP A 638 25.50 -32.87 -0.79
C TRP A 638 25.70 -31.50 -1.43
N ASN A 639 26.01 -30.51 -0.61
CA ASN A 639 26.32 -29.15 -1.01
C ASN A 639 27.58 -28.69 -0.26
N LEU A 640 28.53 -28.05 -0.94
CA LEU A 640 29.67 -27.40 -0.30
C LEU A 640 29.42 -25.89 -0.19
N ILE A 641 29.19 -25.43 1.02
CA ILE A 641 28.88 -24.04 1.30
C ILE A 641 29.99 -23.39 2.12
N SER A 642 29.94 -22.08 2.21
CA SER A 642 30.62 -21.31 3.23
C SER A 642 29.65 -20.35 3.88
N VAL A 643 30.03 -19.89 5.07
CA VAL A 643 29.24 -18.97 5.90
C VAL A 643 30.11 -17.72 6.12
N PRO A 644 30.41 -16.90 5.09
CA PRO A 644 31.46 -15.88 5.13
C PRO A 644 31.11 -14.63 5.98
N PHE A 645 30.39 -14.81 7.07
CA PHE A 645 29.91 -13.78 7.96
C PHE A 645 29.99 -14.27 9.41
N THR A 646 30.17 -13.35 10.35
CA THR A 646 30.23 -13.68 11.77
C THR A 646 28.81 -13.85 12.30
N GLY A 647 28.37 -15.09 12.51
CA GLY A 647 27.07 -15.37 13.10
C GLY A 647 26.92 -14.75 14.50
N VAL A 648 25.74 -14.21 14.82
CA VAL A 648 25.38 -13.83 16.22
C VAL A 648 25.34 -15.09 17.11
N LYS A 649 25.09 -16.23 16.48
CA LYS A 649 25.04 -17.56 17.05
C LYS A 649 25.91 -18.46 16.19
N THR A 650 26.92 -19.12 16.76
CA THR A 650 27.89 -19.90 15.98
C THR A 650 27.61 -21.40 16.00
N HIS A 651 26.62 -21.91 16.74
CA HIS A 651 26.38 -23.36 16.78
C HIS A 651 25.59 -23.85 15.56
N PRO A 652 25.87 -25.05 15.01
CA PRO A 652 25.17 -25.57 13.84
C PRO A 652 23.64 -25.60 13.99
N LYS A 653 23.13 -25.99 15.17
CA LYS A 653 21.68 -26.02 15.46
C LYS A 653 20.99 -24.66 15.33
N GLN A 654 21.74 -23.58 15.53
CA GLN A 654 21.25 -22.20 15.46
C GLN A 654 21.38 -21.67 14.03
N ILE A 655 22.55 -21.86 13.42
CA ILE A 655 22.86 -21.46 12.04
C ILE A 655 21.92 -22.14 11.04
N PHE A 656 21.66 -23.43 11.17
CA PHE A 656 20.82 -24.20 10.24
C PHE A 656 19.39 -24.45 10.76
N SER A 657 18.91 -23.63 11.70
CA SER A 657 17.62 -23.84 12.37
C SER A 657 16.44 -23.90 11.39
N THR A 658 16.43 -23.08 10.33
CA THR A 658 15.41 -23.11 9.27
C THR A 658 15.35 -24.46 8.57
N LEU A 659 16.50 -25.03 8.21
CA LEU A 659 16.57 -26.34 7.57
C LEU A 659 16.13 -27.46 8.51
N ILE A 660 16.46 -27.37 9.80
CA ILE A 660 16.06 -28.34 10.81
C ILE A 660 14.54 -28.30 11.02
N ARG A 661 13.94 -27.11 11.14
CA ARG A 661 12.48 -26.93 11.31
C ARG A 661 11.69 -27.45 10.11
N LYS A 662 12.20 -27.24 8.89
CA LYS A 662 11.60 -27.80 7.66
C LYS A 662 11.87 -29.30 7.48
N GLY A 663 12.61 -29.93 8.39
CA GLY A 663 12.99 -31.35 8.30
C GLY A 663 13.91 -31.66 7.12
N LEU A 664 14.63 -30.66 6.59
CA LEU A 664 15.44 -30.78 5.36
C LEU A 664 16.90 -31.18 5.61
N LEU A 665 17.48 -30.77 6.74
CA LEU A 665 18.89 -31.02 7.05
C LEU A 665 19.11 -32.44 7.56
N GLU A 666 19.93 -33.23 6.86
CA GLU A 666 20.34 -34.55 7.31
C GLU A 666 21.69 -34.53 8.05
N TYR A 667 22.66 -33.77 7.53
CA TYR A 667 24.05 -33.86 8.00
C TYR A 667 24.86 -32.59 7.65
N VAL A 668 25.79 -32.21 8.53
CA VAL A 668 26.79 -31.17 8.28
C VAL A 668 28.17 -31.74 8.63
N SER A 669 29.19 -31.46 7.83
CA SER A 669 30.57 -31.87 8.15
C SER A 669 31.63 -30.88 7.69
N SER A 670 32.69 -30.77 8.47
CA SER A 670 33.95 -30.12 8.12
C SER A 670 35.16 -30.90 8.68
N PRO A 671 36.42 -30.52 8.38
CA PRO A 671 37.59 -31.08 9.06
C PRO A 671 37.51 -31.00 10.59
N SER A 672 36.75 -30.03 11.11
CA SER A 672 36.57 -29.77 12.54
C SER A 672 35.52 -30.67 13.20
N GLY A 673 34.76 -31.46 12.44
CA GLY A 673 33.80 -32.44 12.97
C GLY A 673 32.54 -32.59 12.14
N TYR A 674 31.51 -33.21 12.72
CA TYR A 674 30.19 -33.35 12.10
C TYR A 674 29.04 -32.93 13.03
N PHE A 675 27.91 -32.55 12.43
CA PHE A 675 26.66 -32.29 13.12
C PHE A 675 25.51 -33.00 12.43
N LYS A 676 24.70 -33.71 13.20
CA LYS A 676 23.46 -34.35 12.75
C LYS A 676 22.32 -33.94 13.69
N PRO A 677 21.19 -33.40 13.19
CA PRO A 677 20.08 -33.00 14.04
C PRO A 677 19.60 -34.17 14.94
N GLY A 678 19.51 -33.93 16.25
CA GLY A 678 19.08 -34.92 17.24
C GLY A 678 20.16 -35.93 17.67
N ASP A 679 21.37 -35.89 17.09
CA ASP A 679 22.45 -36.80 17.43
C ASP A 679 23.31 -36.24 18.59
N PRO A 680 23.32 -36.89 19.78
CA PRO A 680 24.10 -36.42 20.93
C PRO A 680 25.62 -36.56 20.74
N TYR A 681 26.09 -37.28 19.72
CA TYR A 681 27.51 -37.50 19.44
C TYR A 681 28.11 -36.53 18.41
N SER A 682 27.34 -35.53 17.97
CA SER A 682 27.81 -34.48 17.07
C SER A 682 29.06 -33.78 17.62
N THR A 683 30.15 -33.78 16.85
CA THR A 683 31.44 -33.19 17.25
C THR A 683 31.66 -31.77 16.75
N LEU A 684 30.94 -31.35 15.71
CA LEU A 684 30.96 -29.98 15.22
C LEU A 684 30.11 -29.10 16.14
N THR A 685 30.78 -28.38 17.03
CA THR A 685 30.11 -27.52 18.02
C THR A 685 29.97 -26.07 17.54
N THR A 686 30.82 -25.64 16.60
CA THR A 686 30.91 -24.25 16.14
C THR A 686 31.03 -24.19 14.61
N ILE A 687 30.36 -23.21 14.01
CA ILE A 687 30.46 -22.78 12.62
C ILE A 687 31.35 -21.53 12.60
N SER A 688 32.46 -21.63 11.91
CA SER A 688 33.43 -20.58 11.66
C SER A 688 33.14 -19.90 10.33
N SER A 689 33.30 -18.58 10.30
CA SER A 689 33.12 -17.79 9.09
C SER A 689 34.26 -17.89 8.09
N LYS A 690 35.35 -18.57 8.47
CA LYS A 690 36.57 -18.75 7.67
C LYS A 690 36.67 -20.15 7.06
N GLU A 691 35.75 -21.06 7.40
CA GLU A 691 35.74 -22.45 6.96
C GLU A 691 34.62 -22.73 5.94
N GLY A 692 34.79 -23.79 5.15
CA GLY A 692 33.72 -24.39 4.35
C GLY A 692 33.00 -25.52 5.10
N TYR A 693 31.79 -25.88 4.65
CA TYR A 693 30.96 -26.94 5.24
C TYR A 693 30.25 -27.75 4.15
N TYR A 694 30.29 -29.07 4.28
CA TYR A 694 29.42 -29.96 3.52
C TYR A 694 28.09 -30.10 4.23
N LEU A 695 26.99 -29.86 3.52
CA LEU A 695 25.62 -30.08 3.99
C LEU A 695 24.98 -31.17 3.15
N LYS A 696 24.32 -32.13 3.81
CA LYS A 696 23.45 -33.10 3.15
C LYS A 696 21.99 -32.76 3.41
N LEU A 697 21.21 -32.62 2.34
CA LEU A 697 19.78 -32.32 2.40
C LEU A 697 18.94 -33.45 1.82
N ASN A 698 17.73 -33.64 2.35
CA ASN A 698 16.76 -34.62 1.83
C ASN A 698 15.84 -34.06 0.72
N GLY A 699 15.90 -32.76 0.45
CA GLY A 699 15.18 -32.05 -0.61
C GLY A 699 15.87 -30.75 -1.00
N PRO A 700 15.61 -30.20 -2.20
CA PRO A 700 16.18 -28.93 -2.63
C PRO A 700 15.58 -27.76 -1.84
N VAL A 701 16.34 -26.68 -1.71
CA VAL A 701 15.88 -25.43 -1.11
C VAL A 701 16.54 -24.26 -1.80
N ASN A 702 15.71 -23.36 -2.34
CA ASN A 702 16.21 -22.27 -3.16
C ASN A 702 16.75 -21.10 -2.31
N LYS A 703 16.38 -21.04 -1.01
CA LYS A 703 16.75 -19.96 -0.09
C LYS A 703 16.94 -20.47 1.33
N ILE A 704 18.09 -20.19 1.91
CA ILE A 704 18.37 -20.45 3.32
C ILE A 704 18.87 -19.16 3.94
N PHE A 705 18.14 -18.67 4.93
CA PHE A 705 18.54 -17.51 5.67
C PHE A 705 19.53 -17.88 6.78
N PHE A 706 20.57 -17.08 6.89
CA PHE A 706 21.48 -17.11 8.02
C PHE A 706 21.58 -15.73 8.66
N ARG A 707 21.62 -15.70 9.99
CA ARG A 707 21.75 -14.44 10.75
C ARG A 707 23.19 -14.20 11.14
N GLY A 708 23.81 -13.14 10.63
CA GLY A 708 25.15 -12.71 11.06
C GLY A 708 25.68 -11.43 10.42
N ARG A 709 26.80 -10.95 10.94
CA ARG A 709 27.47 -9.68 10.61
C ARG A 709 28.47 -9.87 9.47
N ALA A 710 28.66 -8.83 8.64
CA ALA A 710 29.78 -8.79 7.70
C ALA A 710 31.09 -9.15 8.40
N LEU A 711 31.89 -9.99 7.74
CA LEU A 711 33.21 -10.36 8.24
C LEU A 711 34.14 -9.14 8.17
N THR A 712 34.55 -8.64 9.33
CA THR A 712 35.49 -7.50 9.43
C THR A 712 36.92 -7.92 9.12
N ASP A 713 37.32 -9.12 9.57
CA ASP A 713 38.61 -9.72 9.27
C ASP A 713 38.48 -10.80 8.18
N LYS A 714 38.80 -10.42 6.95
CA LYS A 714 38.74 -11.29 5.77
C LYS A 714 39.98 -12.18 5.59
N THR A 715 40.91 -12.20 6.54
CA THR A 715 42.13 -13.01 6.44
C THR A 715 41.89 -14.47 6.85
N ILE A 716 42.54 -15.40 6.16
CA ILE A 716 42.47 -16.84 6.37
C ILE A 716 43.90 -17.37 6.57
N SER A 717 44.08 -18.26 7.55
CA SER A 717 45.33 -18.99 7.73
C SER A 717 45.23 -20.36 7.07
N LEU A 718 46.21 -20.70 6.23
CA LEU A 718 46.29 -21.98 5.53
C LEU A 718 47.43 -22.81 6.14
N SER A 719 47.11 -24.03 6.55
CA SER A 719 48.11 -25.02 6.95
C SER A 719 48.69 -25.70 5.71
N ALA A 720 49.93 -26.17 5.79
CA ALA A 720 50.49 -27.03 4.73
C ALA A 720 49.58 -28.26 4.54
N GLY A 721 49.23 -28.57 3.30
CA GLY A 721 48.23 -29.58 2.95
C GLY A 721 46.88 -28.98 2.58
N TRP A 722 45.81 -29.75 2.80
CA TRP A 722 44.44 -29.41 2.43
C TRP A 722 43.73 -28.56 3.49
N ASN A 723 43.10 -27.47 3.06
CA ASN A 723 42.34 -26.54 3.90
C ASN A 723 40.93 -26.38 3.32
N MET A 724 39.88 -26.57 4.11
CA MET A 724 38.52 -26.27 3.68
C MET A 724 38.13 -24.85 4.13
N ILE A 725 38.08 -23.93 3.19
CA ILE A 725 37.98 -22.50 3.46
C ILE A 725 36.66 -21.89 2.99
N ALA A 726 36.30 -20.77 3.63
CA ALA A 726 35.24 -19.89 3.16
C ALA A 726 35.71 -18.99 2.04
N TYR A 727 34.80 -18.66 1.12
CA TYR A 727 35.00 -17.59 0.15
C TYR A 727 34.31 -16.32 0.66
N SER A 728 35.12 -15.38 1.17
CA SER A 728 34.64 -14.16 1.83
C SER A 728 34.14 -13.01 0.92
N PRO A 729 34.50 -12.94 -0.37
CA PRO A 729 33.91 -11.96 -1.27
C PRO A 729 32.42 -12.22 -1.56
N ASP A 730 31.69 -11.13 -1.76
CA ASP A 730 30.27 -11.07 -2.14
C ASP A 730 30.05 -10.97 -3.66
N TYR A 731 31.10 -11.12 -4.46
CA TYR A 731 31.10 -11.16 -5.92
C TYR A 731 31.83 -12.39 -6.44
N GLU A 732 31.68 -12.75 -7.72
CA GLU A 732 32.39 -13.88 -8.32
C GLU A 732 33.83 -13.52 -8.72
N LEU A 733 34.78 -14.45 -8.58
CA LEU A 733 36.19 -14.23 -8.94
C LEU A 733 36.80 -15.45 -9.61
N ALA A 734 37.56 -15.24 -10.68
CA ALA A 734 38.32 -16.31 -11.33
C ALA A 734 39.37 -16.90 -10.38
N VAL A 735 39.58 -18.23 -10.41
CA VAL A 735 40.44 -18.92 -9.44
C VAL A 735 41.90 -18.44 -9.52
N ASP A 736 42.41 -18.21 -10.72
CA ASP A 736 43.76 -17.69 -10.97
C ASP A 736 43.96 -16.30 -10.36
N LYS A 737 42.92 -15.46 -10.37
CA LYS A 737 42.92 -14.15 -9.72
C LYS A 737 42.70 -14.22 -8.23
N ALA A 738 41.85 -15.12 -7.75
CA ALA A 738 41.59 -15.32 -6.33
C ALA A 738 42.85 -15.75 -5.57
N PHE A 739 43.71 -16.56 -6.19
CA PHE A 739 44.92 -17.10 -5.58
C PHE A 739 46.21 -16.61 -6.25
N GLU A 740 46.17 -15.47 -6.95
CA GLU A 740 47.31 -14.91 -7.71
C GLU A 740 48.59 -14.82 -6.85
N SER A 741 48.46 -14.41 -5.59
CA SER A 741 49.59 -14.32 -4.65
C SER A 741 50.21 -15.69 -4.34
N LEU A 742 49.39 -16.74 -4.19
CA LEU A 742 49.85 -18.09 -3.89
C LEU A 742 50.43 -18.81 -5.12
N ILE A 743 49.92 -18.47 -6.31
CA ILE A 743 50.47 -18.96 -7.58
C ILE A 743 51.84 -18.32 -7.83
N ALA A 744 51.94 -16.99 -7.67
CA ALA A 744 53.19 -16.26 -7.83
C ALA A 744 54.29 -16.73 -6.87
N SER A 745 53.92 -17.15 -5.65
CA SER A 745 54.86 -17.73 -4.68
C SER A 745 55.08 -19.24 -4.82
N ASN A 746 54.54 -19.87 -5.87
CA ASN A 746 54.59 -21.33 -6.09
C ASN A 746 54.13 -22.15 -4.87
N THR A 747 53.13 -21.64 -4.15
CA THR A 747 52.62 -22.21 -2.90
C THR A 747 51.32 -22.98 -3.10
N LEU A 748 50.47 -22.52 -4.04
CA LEU A 748 49.22 -23.21 -4.39
C LEU A 748 49.50 -24.51 -5.14
N GLN A 749 48.85 -25.61 -4.76
CA GLN A 749 48.89 -26.88 -5.48
C GLN A 749 47.57 -27.21 -6.17
N TYR A 750 46.44 -27.05 -5.48
CA TYR A 750 45.13 -27.35 -6.03
C TYR A 750 44.04 -26.50 -5.36
N VAL A 751 42.99 -26.18 -6.11
CA VAL A 751 41.71 -25.70 -5.55
C VAL A 751 40.62 -26.64 -6.01
N THR A 752 39.73 -27.05 -5.11
CA THR A 752 38.54 -27.81 -5.49
C THR A 752 37.26 -27.21 -4.94
N GLY A 753 36.19 -27.35 -5.71
CA GLY A 753 34.82 -26.98 -5.36
C GLY A 753 33.87 -28.16 -5.59
N PHE A 754 32.61 -27.98 -5.22
CA PHE A 754 31.59 -29.01 -5.40
C PHE A 754 30.33 -28.41 -6.03
N THR A 755 29.92 -28.94 -7.18
CA THR A 755 28.65 -28.59 -7.83
C THR A 755 28.15 -29.83 -8.54
N GLN A 756 27.36 -30.64 -7.83
CA GLN A 756 26.93 -31.97 -8.30
C GLN A 756 28.09 -32.87 -8.75
N GLY A 757 29.27 -32.71 -8.15
CA GLY A 757 30.52 -33.32 -8.60
C GLY A 757 31.73 -32.49 -8.18
N ALA A 758 32.91 -33.10 -8.22
CA ALA A 758 34.18 -32.45 -7.95
C ALA A 758 34.57 -31.50 -9.08
N LEU A 759 34.94 -30.28 -8.74
CA LEU A 759 35.57 -29.34 -9.66
C LEU A 759 37.01 -29.11 -9.20
N VAL A 760 37.98 -29.07 -10.10
CA VAL A 760 39.41 -28.93 -9.77
C VAL A 760 40.07 -27.81 -10.57
N TYR A 761 40.96 -27.08 -9.91
CA TYR A 761 41.93 -26.18 -10.50
C TYR A 761 43.35 -26.65 -10.14
N ASP A 762 44.17 -26.88 -11.17
CA ASP A 762 45.60 -27.19 -11.08
C ASP A 762 46.39 -26.01 -11.70
N PRO A 763 47.15 -25.23 -10.92
CA PRO A 763 47.91 -24.09 -11.45
C PRO A 763 49.01 -24.51 -12.44
N ASP A 764 49.48 -25.77 -12.40
CA ASP A 764 50.45 -26.32 -13.34
C ASP A 764 49.78 -26.86 -14.61
N ALA A 765 48.46 -27.01 -14.62
CA ALA A 765 47.68 -27.50 -15.75
C ALA A 765 46.31 -26.77 -15.88
N PRO A 766 46.31 -25.43 -16.00
CA PRO A 766 45.07 -24.63 -15.96
C PRO A 766 44.11 -24.97 -17.09
N GLN A 767 44.61 -25.44 -18.24
CA GLN A 767 43.80 -25.87 -19.39
C GLN A 767 42.97 -27.13 -19.11
N SER A 768 43.40 -27.96 -18.15
CA SER A 768 42.67 -29.17 -17.73
C SER A 768 41.80 -28.97 -16.49
N SER A 769 41.68 -27.73 -16.02
CA SER A 769 40.93 -27.39 -14.82
C SER A 769 39.43 -27.26 -15.12
N THR A 770 38.60 -27.86 -14.26
CA THR A 770 37.13 -27.79 -14.34
C THR A 770 36.53 -26.74 -13.40
N LEU A 771 37.30 -26.25 -12.43
CA LEU A 771 36.96 -25.11 -11.58
C LEU A 771 37.62 -23.84 -12.13
N SER A 772 36.81 -22.91 -12.62
CA SER A 772 37.28 -21.64 -13.20
C SER A 772 36.90 -20.43 -12.35
N THR A 773 35.82 -20.52 -11.57
CA THR A 773 35.28 -19.37 -10.82
C THR A 773 34.87 -19.75 -9.40
N LEU A 774 35.23 -18.89 -8.45
CA LEU A 774 34.75 -18.90 -7.07
C LEU A 774 33.51 -18.03 -6.95
N LYS A 775 32.51 -18.49 -6.18
CA LYS A 775 31.22 -17.84 -6.01
C LYS A 775 30.95 -17.53 -4.54
N PRO A 776 30.26 -16.42 -4.24
CA PRO A 776 29.80 -16.10 -2.90
C PRO A 776 29.10 -17.29 -2.25
N THR A 777 29.28 -17.46 -0.94
CA THR A 777 28.60 -18.48 -0.10
C THR A 777 28.93 -19.95 -0.43
N LYS A 778 29.87 -20.21 -1.35
CA LYS A 778 30.39 -21.55 -1.62
C LYS A 778 31.68 -21.80 -0.83
N GLY A 779 31.87 -23.05 -0.42
CA GLY A 779 33.10 -23.50 0.24
C GLY A 779 34.09 -24.05 -0.80
N TYR A 780 35.38 -24.03 -0.47
CA TYR A 780 36.43 -24.55 -1.35
C TYR A 780 37.49 -25.28 -0.54
N TRP A 781 38.06 -26.32 -1.12
CA TRP A 781 39.26 -26.96 -0.61
C TRP A 781 40.47 -26.38 -1.33
N VAL A 782 41.46 -25.91 -0.56
CA VAL A 782 42.70 -25.35 -1.08
C VAL A 782 43.88 -26.14 -0.55
N LYS A 783 44.69 -26.70 -1.45
CA LYS A 783 45.93 -27.37 -1.10
C LYS A 783 47.11 -26.44 -1.29
N VAL A 784 47.91 -26.26 -0.24
CA VAL A 784 49.17 -25.51 -0.28
C VAL A 784 50.34 -26.38 0.15
N ASN A 785 51.53 -26.16 -0.45
CA ASN A 785 52.74 -26.92 -0.10
C ASN A 785 53.47 -26.38 1.14
N ALA A 786 53.15 -25.18 1.59
CA ALA A 786 53.69 -24.53 2.78
C ALA A 786 52.57 -23.75 3.49
N ALA A 787 52.71 -23.56 4.80
CA ALA A 787 51.74 -22.80 5.58
C ALA A 787 51.77 -21.30 5.19
N VAL A 788 50.60 -20.68 5.11
CA VAL A 788 50.43 -19.26 4.76
C VAL A 788 49.61 -18.59 5.85
N THR A 789 50.16 -17.55 6.46
CA THR A 789 49.46 -16.71 7.43
C THR A 789 48.85 -15.49 6.74
N ASN A 790 47.65 -15.10 7.16
CA ASN A 790 46.96 -13.89 6.69
C ASN A 790 46.66 -13.82 5.18
N PHE A 791 46.36 -14.96 4.53
CA PHE A 791 45.89 -14.95 3.15
C PHE A 791 44.57 -14.16 3.05
N SER A 792 44.42 -13.32 2.03
CA SER A 792 43.16 -12.62 1.75
C SER A 792 42.92 -12.56 0.25
N PHE A 793 41.64 -12.63 -0.13
CA PHE A 793 41.23 -12.44 -1.51
C PHE A 793 41.40 -10.97 -1.92
N PRO A 794 41.75 -10.69 -3.19
CA PRO A 794 41.87 -9.31 -3.68
C PRO A 794 40.53 -8.55 -3.55
N ALA A 795 40.59 -7.22 -3.54
CA ALA A 795 39.39 -6.37 -3.53
C ALA A 795 38.80 -6.20 -4.94
N GLN A 796 37.50 -5.91 -5.03
CA GLN A 796 36.84 -5.62 -6.30
C GLN A 796 37.34 -4.28 -6.84
N THR A 797 38.05 -4.27 -7.97
CA THR A 797 38.47 -3.03 -8.63
C THR A 797 37.35 -2.51 -9.54
N GLN A 798 36.89 -1.27 -9.31
CA GLN A 798 35.99 -0.59 -10.24
C GLN A 798 36.68 -0.46 -11.61
N GLY A 799 36.17 -1.19 -12.60
CA GLY A 799 36.73 -1.23 -13.96
C GLY A 799 37.12 -2.62 -14.47
N GLY A 800 37.10 -3.66 -13.62
CA GLY A 800 37.47 -5.04 -13.96
C GLY A 800 36.33 -5.95 -14.45
N ALA A 801 35.23 -5.41 -15.00
CA ALA A 801 34.07 -6.19 -15.46
C ALA A 801 34.33 -7.05 -16.73
N SER A 802 35.57 -7.41 -17.03
CA SER A 802 35.93 -8.12 -18.27
C SER A 802 37.03 -9.18 -18.11
N GLY A 803 37.15 -9.80 -16.93
CA GLY A 803 37.68 -11.16 -16.86
C GLY A 803 36.59 -12.12 -17.36
N LYS A 804 36.82 -12.85 -18.46
CA LYS A 804 35.85 -13.81 -19.03
C LYS A 804 35.14 -14.59 -17.92
N ILE A 805 33.82 -14.48 -17.85
CA ILE A 805 32.98 -15.40 -17.06
C ILE A 805 33.21 -16.78 -17.66
N ALA A 806 34.03 -17.60 -17.00
CA ALA A 806 34.26 -18.98 -17.37
C ALA A 806 33.31 -19.85 -16.55
N ALA A 807 32.42 -20.58 -17.22
CA ALA A 807 31.52 -21.49 -16.54
C ALA A 807 32.31 -22.67 -15.96
N ASN A 808 31.97 -23.08 -14.74
CA ASN A 808 32.45 -24.36 -14.22
C ASN A 808 31.81 -25.49 -15.04
N HIS A 809 32.61 -26.46 -15.48
CA HIS A 809 32.13 -27.62 -16.23
C HIS A 809 31.98 -28.81 -15.28
N SER A 810 30.78 -29.00 -14.71
CA SER A 810 30.43 -30.20 -13.94
C SER A 810 29.79 -31.24 -14.86
N VAL A 811 30.33 -32.47 -14.90
CA VAL A 811 29.74 -33.56 -15.67
C VAL A 811 29.14 -34.60 -14.73
N LYS A 812 27.85 -34.92 -14.92
CA LYS A 812 27.11 -35.88 -14.10
C LYS A 812 27.09 -37.26 -14.75
N HIS A 813 27.68 -38.25 -14.09
CA HIS A 813 27.64 -39.64 -14.53
C HIS A 813 26.40 -40.37 -13.97
N PRO A 814 25.64 -41.14 -14.77
CA PRO A 814 24.40 -41.79 -14.32
C PRO A 814 24.60 -42.88 -13.26
N GLU A 815 25.76 -43.55 -13.24
CA GLU A 815 26.05 -44.64 -12.29
C GLU A 815 26.79 -44.17 -11.03
N VAL A 816 27.32 -42.95 -10.99
CA VAL A 816 28.13 -42.45 -9.87
C VAL A 816 27.39 -41.32 -9.17
N LYS A 817 27.05 -41.52 -7.89
CA LYS A 817 26.43 -40.49 -7.06
C LYS A 817 27.52 -39.67 -6.36
N PRO A 818 27.66 -38.37 -6.67
CA PRO A 818 28.65 -37.50 -6.04
C PRO A 818 28.49 -37.45 -4.52
N ASN A 819 29.60 -37.51 -3.79
CA ASN A 819 29.65 -37.33 -2.34
C ASN A 819 30.93 -36.54 -1.95
N PRO A 820 31.10 -36.14 -0.67
CA PRO A 820 32.23 -35.33 -0.22
C PRO A 820 33.61 -36.03 -0.23
N SER A 821 33.76 -37.19 -0.86
CA SER A 821 35.03 -37.89 -1.00
C SER A 821 35.59 -37.71 -2.41
N PHE A 822 36.88 -37.39 -2.50
CA PHE A 822 37.55 -37.06 -3.74
C PHE A 822 38.76 -37.97 -3.99
N MET A 823 39.03 -38.23 -5.26
CA MET A 823 40.27 -38.86 -5.72
C MET A 823 40.86 -38.02 -6.84
N PHE A 824 42.15 -37.71 -6.75
CA PHE A 824 42.88 -37.03 -7.82
C PHE A 824 43.58 -38.08 -8.67
N VAL A 825 43.13 -38.24 -9.91
CA VAL A 825 43.74 -39.16 -10.87
C VAL A 825 44.44 -38.33 -11.93
N LYS A 826 45.77 -38.38 -11.95
CA LYS A 826 46.61 -37.74 -12.98
C LYS A 826 47.31 -38.85 -13.78
N GLY A 827 47.03 -38.93 -15.07
CA GLY A 827 47.55 -39.98 -15.93
C GLY A 827 47.30 -39.70 -17.39
N LYS A 828 47.93 -40.49 -18.26
CA LYS A 828 47.70 -40.47 -19.70
C LYS A 828 46.83 -41.66 -20.07
N ILE A 829 45.72 -41.40 -20.75
CA ILE A 829 44.90 -42.46 -21.32
C ILE A 829 45.64 -43.00 -22.55
N MET A 830 46.03 -44.27 -22.52
CA MET A 830 46.75 -44.93 -23.61
C MET A 830 45.76 -45.84 -24.36
N GLY A 831 45.49 -45.57 -25.63
CA GLY A 831 44.57 -46.37 -26.46
C GLY A 831 44.39 -45.75 -27.84
N SER A 832 43.91 -46.53 -28.82
CA SER A 832 43.91 -46.11 -30.23
C SER A 832 42.67 -45.35 -30.69
N ARG A 833 41.58 -45.29 -29.90
CA ARG A 833 40.36 -44.52 -30.23
C ARG A 833 39.56 -44.12 -28.97
N TYR A 834 39.40 -42.83 -28.73
CA TYR A 834 38.42 -42.24 -27.80
C TYR A 834 37.79 -41.02 -28.47
N ASN A 835 36.53 -40.70 -28.17
CA ASN A 835 35.83 -39.52 -28.68
C ASN A 835 35.53 -38.53 -27.55
N VAL A 836 35.36 -37.25 -27.90
CA VAL A 836 34.74 -36.28 -26.99
C VAL A 836 33.35 -36.77 -26.60
N GLY A 837 33.07 -36.82 -25.29
CA GLY A 837 31.86 -37.39 -24.67
C GLY A 837 32.04 -38.81 -24.11
N ASP A 838 33.15 -39.49 -24.39
CA ASP A 838 33.43 -40.81 -23.80
C ASP A 838 33.77 -40.68 -22.30
N TRP A 839 33.41 -41.70 -21.52
CA TRP A 839 33.65 -41.74 -20.07
C TRP A 839 34.80 -42.67 -19.70
N VAL A 840 35.73 -42.15 -18.91
CA VAL A 840 36.79 -42.90 -18.24
C VAL A 840 36.33 -43.21 -16.83
N LYS A 841 35.96 -44.47 -16.56
CA LYS A 841 35.53 -44.94 -15.24
C LYS A 841 36.74 -45.33 -14.39
N VAL A 842 36.72 -44.94 -13.11
CA VAL A 842 37.65 -45.40 -12.09
C VAL A 842 36.97 -46.52 -11.32
N LEU A 843 37.58 -47.70 -11.31
CA LEU A 843 37.09 -48.87 -10.60
C LEU A 843 37.84 -49.05 -9.29
N SER A 844 37.14 -49.46 -8.23
CA SER A 844 37.77 -49.99 -7.02
C SER A 844 38.45 -51.33 -7.31
N GLU A 845 39.24 -51.84 -6.36
CA GLU A 845 39.77 -53.21 -6.41
C GLU A 845 38.66 -54.26 -6.61
N ASP A 846 37.47 -54.02 -6.03
CA ASP A 846 36.28 -54.87 -6.18
C ASP A 846 35.44 -54.58 -7.45
N ASN A 847 35.97 -53.89 -8.45
CA ASN A 847 35.28 -53.52 -9.71
C ASN A 847 34.02 -52.63 -9.56
N HIS A 848 33.85 -51.91 -8.46
CA HIS A 848 32.79 -50.89 -8.35
C HIS A 848 33.25 -49.58 -9.00
N VAL A 849 32.35 -48.92 -9.72
CA VAL A 849 32.64 -47.58 -10.27
C VAL A 849 32.66 -46.58 -9.11
N VAL A 850 33.86 -46.11 -8.77
CA VAL A 850 34.10 -45.15 -7.66
C VAL A 850 34.38 -43.73 -8.14
N GLY A 851 34.53 -43.54 -9.45
CA GLY A 851 34.67 -42.24 -10.08
C GLY A 851 34.52 -42.34 -11.59
N ALA A 852 34.29 -41.21 -12.26
CA ALA A 852 34.27 -41.13 -13.71
C ALA A 852 34.72 -39.73 -14.17
N ALA A 853 35.39 -39.67 -15.32
CA ALA A 853 35.75 -38.42 -16.00
C ALA A 853 35.29 -38.49 -17.46
N GLU A 854 34.66 -37.42 -17.97
CA GLU A 854 34.29 -37.32 -19.38
C GLU A 854 35.43 -36.70 -20.18
N ILE A 855 35.66 -37.23 -21.39
CA ILE A 855 36.59 -36.64 -22.35
C ILE A 855 35.90 -35.43 -22.97
N ILE A 856 36.26 -34.23 -22.54
CA ILE A 856 35.62 -32.98 -22.97
C ILE A 856 36.32 -32.32 -24.17
N GLU A 857 37.56 -32.74 -24.46
CA GLU A 857 38.39 -32.24 -25.56
C GLU A 857 39.38 -33.35 -25.97
N GLY A 858 39.76 -33.43 -27.25
CA GLY A 858 40.57 -34.52 -27.82
C GLY A 858 41.69 -34.02 -28.71
#